data_AF-A0A9P7FUZ7-F1
#
_entry.id   AF-A0A9P7FUZ7-F1
#
_cell.length_a   1.000
_cell.length_b   1.000
_cell.length_c   1.000
_cell.angle_alpha   90.00
_cell.angle_beta   90.00
_cell.angle_gamma   90.00
#
_symmetry.space_group_name_H-M   'P 1'
#
loop_
_entity.id
_entity.type
_entity.pdbx_description
1 polymer ?
#
loop_
_entity_poly.entity_id
_entity_poly.type
_entity_poly.pdbx_seq_one_letter_code
_entity_poly.pdbx_strand_id
1 'polypeptide(L)'
;MSASKLDPYTANAENNEHNLQERLSAFSETQVTLVFLANNASHKFEEIENDAHVNVNFLNNETTAWASFSGRANISQDKALIKKHWSSHVTAYFGDLKDGTHRGDETDPRISVIEVVPDEIRYWFPTKGVISRAIEAGVGAMTGRASAPGEIRTINQAEANLYVPALRARVVFMDHQAEGPQDKIAADLPSSQFDQDVGGHNALGYTLRITPVYRLSPEILSYIFVIGQALDLEDFADDWERGALLDKYSDSTSPTQPFEVLVTHVCSHFRKVAIGTQVLWSSVTLGATLHKIETYLARSYSCRLSVRVELDNTTPTSTHSKVDLVVPHCHRYQDLVIDTVCGANTLPILRRFCRATTPVLRQLSIGFHEVEDPTIADRDGGVFQGNAPKLSFVRLRGLALHFFRPPLNNVATLHLDQTIPLPMLYTTFRDMVTAPSILRNLSIYGDIIYGVDNDLAWPTNNPIHLPYLRCLRICGIGGSIYSGLLLGITAPALESLVLKDLKEHDLERFWASPIHAFRFPLLRSLTFLDCVSRDVYIKIFHSFPAVSVFTATHQIMADRVLLLLSEPLATDGVIPWPQLHTLSLCVNLSISEPLLFEVVKQRKAVGYPLTKLRLGRRQPLSVLSRYTDLAKEVILETFVEFDGWPNNNPAFNSDPDDILFV
;
A
#
# COMPACT_ATOMS: atom_id res chain seq x y z
N MET A 1 -26.70 12.11 3.96
CA MET A 1 -25.22 12.30 3.95
C MET A 1 -24.98 13.77 3.70
N SER A 2 -24.30 14.49 4.60
CA SER A 2 -23.90 15.88 4.32
C SER A 2 -22.77 15.87 3.28
N ALA A 3 -22.89 16.69 2.23
CA ALA A 3 -21.84 16.89 1.22
C ALA A 3 -20.51 17.43 1.82
N SER A 4 -20.54 17.90 3.07
CA SER A 4 -19.37 18.40 3.80
C SER A 4 -18.32 17.34 4.17
N LYS A 5 -18.59 16.05 3.95
CA LYS A 5 -17.66 14.93 4.24
C LYS A 5 -17.00 14.32 2.98
N LEU A 6 -17.18 14.92 1.82
CA LEU A 6 -16.66 14.44 0.54
C LEU A 6 -15.68 15.47 -0.04
N ASP A 7 -14.47 15.04 -0.38
CA ASP A 7 -13.46 15.93 -0.97
C ASP A 7 -13.77 16.20 -2.46
N PRO A 8 -13.79 17.49 -2.90
CA PRO A 8 -13.85 17.83 -4.31
C PRO A 8 -12.58 17.36 -5.03
N TYR A 9 -12.73 16.53 -6.06
CA TYR A 9 -11.64 16.28 -7.00
C TYR A 9 -11.91 17.10 -8.27
N THR A 10 -11.16 18.18 -8.43
CA THR A 10 -10.97 18.85 -9.73
C THR A 10 -9.56 18.54 -10.20
N ALA A 11 -9.44 18.10 -11.45
CA ALA A 11 -8.22 17.61 -12.09
C ALA A 11 -6.93 18.39 -11.72
N ASN A 12 -5.91 17.67 -11.27
CA ASN A 12 -4.52 18.14 -11.32
C ASN A 12 -4.07 18.18 -12.78
N ALA A 13 -4.36 19.29 -13.46
CA ALA A 13 -3.56 19.71 -14.61
C ALA A 13 -2.41 20.57 -14.06
N GLU A 14 -1.16 20.20 -14.32
CA GLU A 14 0.05 20.93 -13.87
C GLU A 14 0.23 22.32 -14.53
N ASN A 15 -0.84 22.92 -15.07
CA ASN A 15 -0.94 24.34 -15.42
C ASN A 15 -2.11 25.06 -14.70
N ASN A 16 -2.70 24.44 -13.68
CA ASN A 16 -3.95 24.89 -13.07
C ASN A 16 -3.84 25.30 -11.60
N GLU A 17 -2.64 25.61 -11.10
CA GLU A 17 -2.43 26.10 -9.71
C GLU A 17 -3.24 27.38 -9.38
N HIS A 18 -3.93 28.02 -10.35
CA HIS A 18 -4.69 29.26 -10.13
C HIS A 18 -6.16 29.28 -10.57
N ASN A 19 -6.76 28.18 -11.02
CA ASN A 19 -7.97 28.29 -11.85
C ASN A 19 -9.32 27.86 -11.24
N LEU A 20 -9.36 27.02 -10.20
CA LEU A 20 -10.58 26.73 -9.43
C LEU A 20 -10.21 26.68 -7.95
N GLN A 21 -10.45 27.78 -7.23
CA GLN A 21 -9.66 28.06 -6.03
C GLN A 21 -10.32 27.67 -4.69
N GLU A 22 -11.63 27.43 -4.61
CA GLU A 22 -12.23 26.78 -3.42
C GLU A 22 -13.65 26.26 -3.70
N ARG A 23 -14.01 25.06 -3.20
CA ARG A 23 -15.42 24.65 -3.05
C ARG A 23 -15.89 25.13 -1.69
N LEU A 24 -16.95 25.91 -1.65
CA LEU A 24 -17.50 26.43 -0.41
C LEU A 24 -18.33 25.36 0.32
N SER A 25 -18.36 25.43 1.64
CA SER A 25 -19.25 24.61 2.45
C SER A 25 -20.71 24.86 2.06
N ALA A 26 -21.53 23.81 2.08
CA ALA A 26 -22.96 23.94 1.80
C ALA A 26 -23.59 24.92 2.80
N PHE A 27 -24.30 25.93 2.30
CA PHE A 27 -24.92 26.96 3.15
C PHE A 27 -26.18 26.43 3.86
N SER A 28 -26.74 25.33 3.34
CA SER A 28 -27.84 24.57 3.92
C SER A 28 -27.57 23.08 3.76
N GLU A 29 -28.01 22.26 4.72
CA GLU A 29 -27.97 20.80 4.64
C GLU A 29 -28.72 20.23 3.42
N THR A 30 -29.60 21.02 2.79
CA THR A 30 -30.39 20.63 1.62
C THR A 30 -29.86 21.18 0.30
N GLN A 31 -28.76 21.94 0.29
CA GLN A 31 -28.24 22.55 -0.93
C GLN A 31 -27.61 21.50 -1.85
N VAL A 32 -28.15 21.37 -3.07
CA VAL A 32 -27.67 20.45 -4.11
C VAL A 32 -26.88 21.14 -5.23
N THR A 33 -27.02 22.46 -5.38
CA THR A 33 -26.22 23.27 -6.32
C THR A 33 -24.81 23.44 -5.78
N LEU A 34 -23.81 23.09 -6.61
CA LEU A 34 -22.40 23.29 -6.27
C LEU A 34 -22.00 24.72 -6.65
N VAL A 35 -21.26 25.39 -5.76
CA VAL A 35 -20.81 26.77 -5.97
C VAL A 35 -19.30 26.86 -5.80
N PHE A 36 -18.64 27.47 -6.78
CA PHE A 36 -17.19 27.69 -6.80
C PHE A 36 -16.89 29.17 -6.97
N LEU A 37 -15.87 29.66 -6.28
CA LEU A 37 -15.25 30.96 -6.57
C LEU A 37 -14.00 30.73 -7.41
N ALA A 38 -13.91 31.41 -8.53
CA ALA A 38 -12.85 31.21 -9.51
C ALA A 38 -12.38 32.53 -10.12
N ASN A 39 -11.12 32.54 -10.56
CA ASN A 39 -10.53 33.67 -11.26
C ASN A 39 -11.00 33.66 -12.73
N ASN A 40 -11.68 34.72 -13.16
CA ASN A 40 -12.25 34.87 -14.50
C ASN A 40 -11.22 34.84 -15.64
N ALA A 41 -9.94 35.00 -15.34
CA ALA A 41 -8.84 34.81 -16.29
C ALA A 41 -8.52 33.32 -16.57
N SER A 42 -9.21 32.39 -15.92
CA SER A 42 -9.03 30.96 -16.15
C SER A 42 -9.61 30.51 -17.51
N HIS A 43 -8.89 29.61 -18.18
CA HIS A 43 -9.37 28.90 -19.37
C HIS A 43 -10.68 28.12 -19.13
N LYS A 44 -11.07 27.87 -17.87
CA LYS A 44 -12.34 27.22 -17.52
C LYS A 44 -13.58 28.06 -17.87
N PHE A 45 -13.45 29.37 -17.95
CA PHE A 45 -14.55 30.24 -18.38
C PHE A 45 -14.84 30.04 -19.85
N GLU A 46 -13.83 29.98 -20.70
CA GLU A 46 -13.97 29.68 -22.13
C GLU A 46 -14.53 28.26 -22.37
N GLU A 47 -14.09 27.27 -21.59
CA GLU A 47 -14.62 25.90 -21.65
C GLU A 47 -16.13 25.86 -21.33
N ILE A 48 -16.56 26.55 -20.27
CA ILE A 48 -17.96 26.60 -19.82
C ILE A 48 -18.83 27.43 -20.78
N GLU A 49 -18.31 28.53 -21.32
CA GLU A 49 -19.02 29.33 -22.32
C GLU A 49 -19.22 28.56 -23.62
N ASN A 50 -18.26 27.72 -24.01
CA ASN A 50 -18.36 26.86 -25.19
C ASN A 50 -19.30 25.67 -24.97
N ASP A 51 -19.24 25.02 -23.80
CA ASP A 51 -20.20 23.99 -23.39
C ASP A 51 -20.48 24.04 -21.89
N ALA A 52 -21.68 24.48 -21.54
CA ALA A 52 -22.11 24.59 -20.15
C ALA A 52 -22.43 23.24 -19.50
N HIS A 53 -22.46 22.12 -20.26
CA HIS A 53 -22.69 20.80 -19.69
C HIS A 53 -21.45 20.31 -18.95
N VAL A 54 -21.57 20.19 -17.63
CA VAL A 54 -20.46 19.82 -16.76
C VAL A 54 -20.82 18.62 -15.90
N ASN A 55 -19.78 17.91 -15.47
CA ASN A 55 -19.88 16.83 -14.51
C ASN A 55 -18.84 17.02 -13.40
N VAL A 56 -19.29 17.07 -12.14
CA VAL A 56 -18.42 17.22 -10.96
C VAL A 56 -18.47 15.94 -10.14
N ASN A 57 -17.29 15.36 -9.85
CA ASN A 57 -17.18 14.10 -9.13
C ASN A 57 -16.52 14.27 -7.77
N PHE A 58 -16.99 13.49 -6.81
CA PHE A 58 -16.48 13.41 -5.45
C PHE A 58 -16.17 11.95 -5.12
N LEU A 59 -15.04 11.71 -4.45
CA LEU A 59 -14.64 10.37 -4.00
C LEU A 59 -14.15 10.46 -2.55
N ASN A 60 -14.62 9.53 -1.72
CA ASN A 60 -14.09 9.31 -0.39
C ASN A 60 -13.25 8.02 -0.42
N ASN A 61 -11.92 8.18 -0.34
CA ASN A 61 -10.96 7.08 -0.46
C ASN A 61 -11.06 6.06 0.68
N GLU A 62 -11.52 6.46 1.88
CA GLU A 62 -11.65 5.56 3.03
C GLU A 62 -12.85 4.63 2.91
N THR A 63 -13.96 5.13 2.37
CA THR A 63 -15.24 4.40 2.32
C THR A 63 -15.58 3.86 0.94
N THR A 64 -14.85 4.28 -0.09
CA THR A 64 -15.12 4.13 -1.53
C THR A 64 -16.42 4.81 -1.98
N ALA A 65 -17.03 5.65 -1.14
CA ALA A 65 -18.24 6.41 -1.49
C ALA A 65 -17.94 7.42 -2.58
N TRP A 66 -18.84 7.56 -3.56
CA TRP A 66 -18.65 8.52 -4.64
C TRP A 66 -19.95 9.22 -5.00
N ALA A 67 -19.86 10.43 -5.53
CA ALA A 67 -20.98 11.18 -6.06
C ALA A 67 -20.59 11.88 -7.37
N SER A 68 -21.50 11.94 -8.32
CA SER A 68 -21.36 12.51 -9.65
C SER A 68 -22.54 13.45 -9.89
N PHE A 69 -22.23 14.72 -10.09
CA PHE A 69 -23.20 15.79 -10.33
C PHE A 69 -23.10 16.18 -11.81
N SER A 70 -24.04 15.71 -12.61
CA SER A 70 -24.18 16.09 -14.03
C SER A 70 -25.17 17.23 -14.15
N GLY A 71 -24.82 18.31 -14.82
CA GLY A 71 -25.73 19.44 -14.99
C GLY A 71 -25.17 20.57 -15.83
N ARG A 72 -25.68 21.78 -15.59
CA ARG A 72 -25.26 23.00 -16.30
C ARG A 72 -24.53 23.96 -15.37
N ALA A 73 -23.38 24.45 -15.82
CA ALA A 73 -22.64 25.52 -15.16
C ALA A 73 -23.16 26.90 -15.60
N ASN A 74 -23.33 27.81 -14.64
CA ASN A 74 -23.63 29.21 -14.86
C ASN A 74 -22.52 30.07 -14.27
N ILE A 75 -22.04 31.05 -15.01
CA ILE A 75 -21.04 32.02 -14.56
C ILE A 75 -21.75 33.31 -14.13
N SER A 76 -21.36 33.87 -12.99
CA SER A 76 -21.88 35.15 -12.49
C SER A 76 -20.80 35.98 -11.81
N GLN A 77 -20.80 37.29 -12.05
CA GLN A 77 -19.97 38.27 -11.33
C GLN A 77 -20.79 39.12 -10.35
N ASP A 78 -21.97 38.64 -9.95
CA ASP A 78 -22.81 39.35 -8.98
C ASP A 78 -22.10 39.48 -7.63
N LYS A 79 -21.80 40.71 -7.23
CA LYS A 79 -21.14 41.05 -5.97
C LYS A 79 -21.92 40.55 -4.75
N ALA A 80 -23.25 40.49 -4.81
CA ALA A 80 -24.06 39.97 -3.73
C ALA A 80 -23.89 38.45 -3.57
N LEU A 81 -23.77 37.74 -4.70
CA LEU A 81 -23.52 36.29 -4.72
C LEU A 81 -22.10 35.97 -4.27
N ILE A 82 -21.10 36.71 -4.74
CA ILE A 82 -19.70 36.60 -4.29
C ILE A 82 -19.62 36.80 -2.79
N LYS A 83 -20.18 37.90 -2.27
CA LYS A 83 -20.18 38.21 -0.83
C LYS A 83 -20.88 37.14 0.01
N LYS A 84 -22.00 36.60 -0.48
CA LYS A 84 -22.73 35.50 0.20
C LYS A 84 -21.87 34.25 0.36
N HIS A 85 -20.96 34.03 -0.58
CA HIS A 85 -20.12 32.85 -0.71
C HIS A 85 -18.66 33.11 -0.29
N TRP A 86 -18.34 34.33 0.17
CA TRP A 86 -16.98 34.68 0.56
C TRP A 86 -16.61 34.16 1.95
N SER A 87 -15.37 33.70 2.11
CA SER A 87 -14.79 33.33 3.41
C SER A 87 -13.36 33.86 3.51
N SER A 88 -12.84 34.02 4.74
CA SER A 88 -11.46 34.48 4.95
C SER A 88 -10.40 33.54 4.38
N HIS A 89 -10.75 32.27 4.11
CA HIS A 89 -9.85 31.30 3.50
C HIS A 89 -9.69 31.53 1.99
N VAL A 90 -10.73 32.05 1.32
CA VAL A 90 -10.73 32.35 -0.12
C VAL A 90 -9.69 33.43 -0.46
N THR A 91 -9.47 34.38 0.44
CA THR A 91 -8.50 35.48 0.28
C THR A 91 -7.08 34.98 -0.01
N ALA A 92 -6.69 33.82 0.54
CA ALA A 92 -5.36 33.26 0.36
C ALA A 92 -5.07 32.83 -1.09
N TYR A 93 -6.11 32.58 -1.89
CA TYR A 93 -5.98 32.06 -3.23
C TYR A 93 -5.92 33.14 -4.31
N PHE A 94 -6.57 34.30 -4.11
CA PHE A 94 -6.57 35.39 -5.09
C PHE A 94 -5.38 36.35 -4.92
N GLY A 95 -4.93 36.59 -3.68
CA GLY A 95 -3.81 37.47 -3.35
C GLY A 95 -3.99 38.95 -3.71
N ASP A 96 -3.38 39.86 -2.95
CA ASP A 96 -3.34 41.29 -3.26
C ASP A 96 -2.18 41.59 -4.23
N LEU A 97 -2.48 42.08 -5.44
CA LEU A 97 -1.47 42.46 -6.44
C LEU A 97 -0.83 43.83 -6.14
N LYS A 98 -1.29 44.54 -5.11
CA LYS A 98 -0.80 45.87 -4.66
C LYS A 98 -0.90 46.97 -5.73
N ASP A 99 -1.79 46.81 -6.70
CA ASP A 99 -2.07 47.80 -7.76
C ASP A 99 -3.28 48.70 -7.44
N GLY A 100 -3.86 48.55 -6.25
CA GLY A 100 -5.01 49.31 -5.76
C GLY A 100 -6.37 48.84 -6.28
N THR A 101 -6.41 47.92 -7.25
CA THR A 101 -7.65 47.41 -7.88
C THR A 101 -7.87 45.93 -7.60
N HIS A 102 -6.81 45.12 -7.65
CA HIS A 102 -6.83 43.67 -7.43
C HIS A 102 -6.37 43.33 -6.01
N ARG A 103 -7.28 43.50 -5.06
CA ARG A 103 -6.99 43.46 -3.62
C ARG A 103 -7.07 42.05 -3.00
N GLY A 104 -7.52 41.05 -3.77
CA GLY A 104 -7.72 39.69 -3.27
C GLY A 104 -8.85 39.56 -2.25
N ASP A 105 -9.76 40.54 -2.17
CA ASP A 105 -10.93 40.56 -1.28
C ASP A 105 -12.25 40.33 -2.06
N GLU A 106 -13.39 40.30 -1.37
CA GLU A 106 -14.72 40.07 -1.96
C GLU A 106 -15.12 41.08 -3.07
N THR A 107 -14.35 42.15 -3.25
CA THR A 107 -14.58 43.19 -4.26
C THR A 107 -13.64 43.09 -5.46
N ASP A 108 -12.70 42.14 -5.47
CA ASP A 108 -11.72 41.97 -6.54
C ASP A 108 -12.40 41.61 -7.87
N PRO A 109 -12.16 42.38 -8.96
CA PRO A 109 -12.83 42.19 -10.24
C PRO A 109 -12.44 40.89 -10.97
N ARG A 110 -11.42 40.17 -10.50
CA ARG A 110 -11.03 38.86 -11.03
C ARG A 110 -11.96 37.74 -10.58
N ILE A 111 -12.76 37.96 -9.54
CA ILE A 111 -13.58 36.89 -8.96
C ILE A 111 -14.89 36.74 -9.72
N SER A 112 -15.18 35.52 -10.14
CA SER A 112 -16.49 35.08 -10.61
C SER A 112 -16.97 33.88 -9.81
N VAL A 113 -18.29 33.74 -9.71
CA VAL A 113 -18.97 32.56 -9.20
C VAL A 113 -19.29 31.62 -10.36
N ILE A 114 -19.01 30.33 -10.18
CA ILE A 114 -19.47 29.26 -11.05
C ILE A 114 -20.48 28.42 -10.25
N GLU A 115 -21.74 28.42 -10.68
CA GLU A 115 -22.81 27.61 -10.11
C GLU A 115 -23.09 26.40 -10.99
N VAL A 116 -22.94 25.18 -10.47
CA VAL A 116 -23.31 23.96 -11.17
C VAL A 116 -24.68 23.50 -10.67
N VAL A 117 -25.68 23.67 -11.52
CA VAL A 117 -27.05 23.23 -11.28
C VAL A 117 -27.21 21.82 -11.84
N PRO A 118 -27.33 20.79 -10.98
CA PRO A 118 -27.41 19.41 -11.44
C PRO A 118 -28.74 19.12 -12.13
N ASP A 119 -28.68 18.51 -13.30
CA ASP A 119 -29.83 17.85 -13.93
C ASP A 119 -30.00 16.42 -13.39
N GLU A 120 -28.91 15.79 -12.99
CA GLU A 120 -28.89 14.46 -12.37
C GLU A 120 -27.72 14.36 -11.37
N ILE A 121 -28.00 13.85 -10.17
CA ILE A 121 -26.98 13.48 -9.19
C ILE A 121 -27.01 11.97 -9.04
N ARG A 122 -25.92 11.29 -9.39
CA ARG A 122 -25.72 9.88 -9.08
C ARG A 122 -24.74 9.76 -7.96
N TYR A 123 -25.08 9.02 -6.93
CA TYR A 123 -24.12 8.74 -5.88
C TYR A 123 -24.26 7.31 -5.40
N TRP A 124 -23.13 6.75 -5.04
CA TRP A 124 -23.04 5.47 -4.38
C TRP A 124 -22.62 5.71 -2.94
N PHE A 125 -23.38 5.14 -2.01
CA PHE A 125 -23.01 5.14 -0.61
C PHE A 125 -23.13 3.73 -0.02
N PRO A 126 -22.19 3.33 0.84
CA PRO A 126 -22.25 2.04 1.51
C PRO A 126 -23.34 2.05 2.57
N THR A 127 -24.22 1.04 2.56
CA THR A 127 -25.25 0.83 3.60
C THR A 127 -24.76 -0.08 4.73
N LYS A 128 -23.56 -0.68 4.60
CA LYS A 128 -22.92 -1.58 5.57
C LYS A 128 -21.41 -1.32 5.67
N GLY A 129 -20.80 -1.71 6.80
CA GLY A 129 -19.36 -1.58 7.05
C GLY A 129 -18.50 -2.36 6.05
N VAL A 130 -17.21 -2.00 5.92
CA VAL A 130 -16.22 -2.56 4.96
C VAL A 130 -16.24 -4.10 4.93
N ILE A 131 -16.36 -4.73 6.09
CA ILE A 131 -16.28 -6.19 6.27
C ILE A 131 -17.52 -6.91 5.71
N SER A 132 -18.73 -6.39 5.95
CA SER A 132 -19.96 -6.98 5.40
C SER A 132 -20.03 -6.88 3.88
N ARG A 133 -19.39 -5.86 3.27
CA ARG A 133 -19.34 -5.66 1.82
C ARG A 133 -18.50 -6.73 1.12
N ALA A 134 -17.39 -7.15 1.71
CA ALA A 134 -16.54 -8.22 1.19
C ALA A 134 -17.27 -9.59 1.22
N ILE A 135 -18.03 -9.85 2.29
CA ILE A 135 -18.83 -11.08 2.45
C ILE A 135 -19.92 -11.16 1.37
N GLU A 136 -20.67 -10.09 1.13
CA GLU A 136 -21.76 -10.08 0.15
C GLU A 136 -21.28 -10.04 -1.30
N ALA A 137 -20.16 -9.37 -1.59
CA ALA A 137 -19.53 -9.43 -2.91
C ALA A 137 -19.11 -10.87 -3.26
N GLY A 138 -18.59 -11.61 -2.27
CA GLY A 138 -18.30 -13.04 -2.39
C GLY A 138 -19.56 -13.89 -2.62
N VAL A 139 -20.66 -13.62 -1.91
CA VAL A 139 -21.94 -14.33 -2.08
C VAL A 139 -22.62 -14.03 -3.43
N GLY A 140 -22.55 -12.78 -3.91
CA GLY A 140 -23.13 -12.37 -5.19
C GLY A 140 -22.42 -12.98 -6.40
N ALA A 141 -21.09 -13.07 -6.34
CA ALA A 141 -20.28 -13.73 -7.36
C ALA A 141 -20.58 -15.24 -7.46
N MET A 142 -20.96 -15.90 -6.36
CA MET A 142 -21.24 -17.34 -6.31
C MET A 142 -22.68 -17.73 -6.70
N THR A 143 -23.65 -16.84 -6.49
CA THR A 143 -25.08 -17.16 -6.71
C THR A 143 -25.61 -16.62 -8.04
N GLY A 144 -24.80 -15.88 -8.80
CA GLY A 144 -25.24 -15.17 -10.01
C GLY A 144 -26.25 -14.05 -9.72
N ARG A 145 -26.54 -13.76 -8.44
CA ARG A 145 -27.40 -12.65 -8.03
C ARG A 145 -26.53 -11.43 -7.77
N ALA A 146 -26.85 -10.32 -8.42
CA ALA A 146 -26.24 -9.04 -8.12
C ALA A 146 -26.55 -8.65 -6.68
N SER A 147 -25.57 -8.79 -5.78
CA SER A 147 -25.64 -8.21 -4.45
C SER A 147 -25.13 -6.77 -4.55
N ALA A 148 -25.92 -5.80 -4.08
CA ALA A 148 -25.58 -4.39 -4.08
C ALA A 148 -25.12 -3.98 -2.67
N PRO A 149 -23.79 -4.02 -2.36
CA PRO A 149 -23.24 -3.72 -1.01
C PRO A 149 -23.33 -2.23 -0.61
N GLY A 150 -24.07 -1.46 -1.37
CA GLY A 150 -24.38 -0.05 -1.22
C GLY A 150 -25.44 0.32 -2.22
N GLU A 151 -26.14 1.42 -1.99
CA GLU A 151 -27.19 1.87 -2.89
C GLU A 151 -26.62 2.90 -3.87
N ILE A 152 -26.81 2.67 -5.16
CA ILE A 152 -26.74 3.75 -6.14
C ILE A 152 -28.08 4.48 -6.06
N ARG A 153 -28.04 5.75 -5.69
CA ARG A 153 -29.20 6.62 -5.76
C ARG A 153 -28.99 7.62 -6.88
N THR A 154 -30.09 7.89 -7.57
CA THR A 154 -30.17 8.92 -8.60
C THR A 154 -31.18 9.94 -8.11
N ILE A 155 -30.75 11.19 -7.96
CA ILE A 155 -31.64 12.33 -7.75
C ILE A 155 -31.80 12.97 -9.13
N ASN A 156 -32.99 12.92 -9.68
CA ASN A 156 -33.29 13.57 -10.96
C ASN A 156 -33.59 15.07 -10.76
N GLN A 157 -33.69 15.83 -11.85
CA GLN A 157 -33.93 17.27 -11.81
C GLN A 157 -35.21 17.65 -11.02
N ALA A 158 -36.28 16.84 -11.08
CA ALA A 158 -37.53 17.13 -10.36
C ALA A 158 -37.37 16.96 -8.84
N GLU A 159 -36.63 15.94 -8.41
CA GLU A 159 -36.27 15.69 -7.02
C GLU A 159 -35.23 16.70 -6.51
N ALA A 160 -34.22 17.04 -7.33
CA ALA A 160 -33.26 18.09 -7.02
C ALA A 160 -33.99 19.42 -6.77
N ASN A 161 -35.00 19.74 -7.60
CA ASN A 161 -35.83 20.94 -7.44
C ASN A 161 -36.72 20.94 -6.16
N LEU A 162 -37.04 19.77 -5.59
CA LEU A 162 -37.72 19.65 -4.28
C LEU A 162 -36.80 20.00 -3.11
N TYR A 163 -35.47 19.84 -3.27
CA TYR A 163 -34.45 20.19 -2.27
C TYR A 163 -33.93 21.64 -2.39
N VAL A 164 -34.50 22.44 -3.31
CA VAL A 164 -34.13 23.84 -3.59
C VAL A 164 -34.93 24.91 -2.80
N PRO A 165 -35.63 24.68 -1.65
CA PRO A 165 -36.42 25.76 -1.06
C PRO A 165 -35.53 26.77 -0.32
N ALA A 166 -34.90 27.67 -1.08
CA ALA A 166 -34.38 28.96 -0.64
C ALA A 166 -34.11 29.96 -1.78
N LEU A 167 -34.08 29.54 -3.07
CA LEU A 167 -33.69 30.45 -4.17
C LEU A 167 -34.83 30.85 -5.14
N ARG A 168 -35.96 30.14 -5.16
CA ARG A 168 -37.13 30.55 -5.98
C ARG A 168 -38.12 31.52 -5.31
N ALA A 169 -38.01 31.73 -4.00
CA ALA A 169 -38.96 32.57 -3.25
C ALA A 169 -38.66 34.10 -3.27
N ARG A 170 -37.68 34.58 -4.07
CA ARG A 170 -37.34 36.01 -4.13
C ARG A 170 -37.41 36.67 -5.50
N VAL A 171 -38.07 36.06 -6.50
CA VAL A 171 -38.27 36.70 -7.83
C VAL A 171 -39.72 36.64 -8.33
N VAL A 172 -40.71 36.25 -7.54
CA VAL A 172 -42.13 36.37 -7.96
C VAL A 172 -42.96 37.11 -6.92
N PHE A 173 -42.77 38.43 -6.89
CA PHE A 173 -43.85 39.38 -6.60
C PHE A 173 -43.70 40.53 -7.59
N MET A 174 -44.38 40.39 -8.73
CA MET A 174 -45.02 41.45 -9.53
C MET A 174 -45.42 40.81 -10.87
N ASP A 175 -46.59 40.19 -10.93
CA ASP A 175 -47.68 40.81 -11.69
C ASP A 175 -49.03 40.14 -11.39
N HIS A 176 -50.05 40.96 -11.53
CA HIS A 176 -51.43 40.78 -11.11
C HIS A 176 -52.29 40.04 -12.17
N GLN A 177 -53.35 39.35 -11.68
CA GLN A 177 -54.63 39.00 -12.37
C GLN A 177 -54.58 37.76 -13.29
N ALA A 178 -55.55 36.83 -13.37
CA ALA A 178 -56.90 36.67 -12.84
C ALA A 178 -57.37 35.18 -12.98
N GLU A 179 -58.37 34.81 -12.16
CA GLU A 179 -59.49 33.85 -12.39
C GLU A 179 -59.28 32.34 -12.68
N GLY A 180 -59.74 31.49 -11.73
CA GLY A 180 -60.87 30.55 -11.94
C GLY A 180 -60.60 29.06 -12.24
N PRO A 181 -61.44 28.10 -11.78
CA PRO A 181 -61.01 26.74 -11.35
C PRO A 181 -61.74 25.55 -12.04
N GLN A 182 -61.52 24.31 -11.51
CA GLN A 182 -62.25 23.01 -11.69
C GLN A 182 -61.53 21.96 -12.59
N ASP A 183 -61.57 20.63 -12.45
CA ASP A 183 -62.23 19.64 -11.58
C ASP A 183 -61.67 18.20 -11.91
N LYS A 184 -61.87 17.23 -10.99
CA LYS A 184 -62.13 15.75 -11.19
C LYS A 184 -61.01 14.79 -11.67
N ILE A 185 -60.65 13.69 -10.98
CA ILE A 185 -61.34 12.46 -10.47
C ILE A 185 -61.29 11.26 -11.46
N ALA A 186 -60.82 10.10 -10.93
CA ALA A 186 -61.08 8.68 -11.27
C ALA A 186 -60.59 8.13 -12.63
N ALA A 187 -59.74 7.10 -12.64
CA ALA A 187 -60.01 5.65 -12.55
C ALA A 187 -60.45 5.05 -13.90
N ASP A 188 -59.72 4.03 -14.38
CA ASP A 188 -60.29 2.77 -14.85
C ASP A 188 -59.21 1.78 -15.33
N LEU A 189 -59.28 0.58 -14.74
CA LEU A 189 -58.82 -0.67 -15.32
C LEU A 189 -59.94 -1.24 -16.19
N PRO A 190 -59.61 -2.08 -17.18
CA PRO A 190 -60.35 -3.33 -17.25
C PRO A 190 -59.47 -4.57 -17.41
N SER A 191 -60.02 -5.64 -16.84
CA SER A 191 -59.60 -7.03 -16.75
C SER A 191 -60.13 -7.90 -17.90
N SER A 192 -59.35 -8.87 -18.37
CA SER A 192 -59.77 -10.21 -18.85
C SER A 192 -58.52 -11.09 -19.04
N GLN A 193 -58.26 -12.13 -18.22
CA GLN A 193 -58.64 -13.55 -18.40
C GLN A 193 -58.23 -14.13 -19.76
N PHE A 194 -57.68 -15.34 -19.94
CA PHE A 194 -57.09 -16.41 -19.14
C PHE A 194 -56.46 -17.32 -20.23
N ASP A 195 -55.22 -17.76 -20.09
CA ASP A 195 -54.86 -19.13 -20.50
C ASP A 195 -53.54 -19.59 -19.84
N GLN A 196 -53.54 -20.85 -19.41
CA GLN A 196 -52.54 -21.50 -18.57
C GLN A 196 -51.43 -22.20 -19.36
N ASP A 197 -50.30 -22.38 -18.66
CA ASP A 197 -49.24 -23.40 -18.83
C ASP A 197 -48.34 -23.24 -20.10
N VAL A 198 -47.01 -23.09 -20.02
CA VAL A 198 -46.00 -23.95 -19.40
C VAL A 198 -44.67 -23.18 -19.28
N GLY A 199 -44.05 -23.25 -18.09
CA GLY A 199 -42.61 -23.14 -17.79
C GLY A 199 -41.68 -22.27 -18.65
N GLY A 200 -41.30 -21.11 -18.11
CA GLY A 200 -40.13 -20.35 -18.54
C GLY A 200 -39.80 -19.23 -17.55
N HIS A 201 -38.80 -19.45 -16.69
CA HIS A 201 -38.30 -18.43 -15.76
C HIS A 201 -37.73 -17.24 -16.53
N ASN A 202 -38.51 -16.16 -16.66
CA ASN A 202 -38.03 -14.86 -17.09
C ASN A 202 -37.16 -14.24 -15.99
N ALA A 203 -35.84 -14.38 -16.15
CA ALA A 203 -34.88 -13.52 -15.49
C ALA A 203 -35.03 -12.09 -16.06
N LEU A 204 -35.43 -11.14 -15.21
CA LEU A 204 -35.32 -9.71 -15.49
C LEU A 204 -33.83 -9.38 -15.67
N GLY A 205 -33.40 -9.31 -16.93
CA GLY A 205 -32.05 -8.95 -17.33
C GLY A 205 -31.76 -7.48 -17.01
N TYR A 206 -31.13 -7.23 -15.87
CA TYR A 206 -30.34 -6.01 -15.66
C TYR A 206 -29.11 -6.10 -16.56
N THR A 207 -29.21 -5.58 -17.78
CA THR A 207 -28.04 -5.30 -18.61
C THR A 207 -27.29 -4.13 -17.96
N LEU A 208 -26.26 -4.44 -17.19
CA LEU A 208 -25.20 -3.50 -16.83
C LEU A 208 -24.65 -2.92 -18.13
N ARG A 209 -25.15 -1.74 -18.55
CA ARG A 209 -24.50 -0.95 -19.59
C ARG A 209 -23.20 -0.43 -18.99
N ILE A 210 -22.12 -1.20 -19.14
CA ILE A 210 -20.77 -0.79 -18.81
C ILE A 210 -20.51 0.51 -19.57
N THR A 211 -20.33 1.62 -18.85
CA THR A 211 -19.91 2.88 -19.44
C THR A 211 -18.64 2.61 -20.23
N PRO A 212 -18.58 2.96 -21.53
CA PRO A 212 -17.40 2.66 -22.31
C PRO A 212 -16.18 3.35 -21.69
N VAL A 213 -15.08 2.62 -21.50
CA VAL A 213 -13.87 3.09 -20.81
C VAL A 213 -13.33 4.40 -21.42
N TYR A 214 -13.60 4.65 -22.71
CA TYR A 214 -13.25 5.91 -23.40
C TYR A 214 -14.05 7.15 -22.97
N ARG A 215 -15.08 7.01 -22.14
CA ARG A 215 -15.83 8.14 -21.55
C ARG A 215 -15.31 8.54 -20.16
N LEU A 216 -14.35 7.79 -19.62
CA LEU A 216 -13.68 8.19 -18.39
C LEU A 216 -12.78 9.39 -18.66
N SER A 217 -12.67 10.29 -17.69
CA SER A 217 -11.78 11.43 -17.82
C SER A 217 -10.32 10.96 -17.85
N PRO A 218 -9.40 11.72 -18.48
CA PRO A 218 -7.98 11.41 -18.51
C PRO A 218 -7.40 11.10 -17.13
N GLU A 219 -7.85 11.77 -16.07
CA GLU A 219 -7.35 11.61 -14.71
C GLU A 219 -7.74 10.25 -14.10
N ILE A 220 -8.98 9.81 -14.34
CA ILE A 220 -9.44 8.48 -13.90
C ILE A 220 -8.68 7.40 -14.68
N LEU A 221 -8.49 7.60 -15.99
CA LEU A 221 -7.69 6.69 -16.80
C LEU A 221 -6.23 6.65 -16.36
N SER A 222 -5.62 7.79 -16.03
CA SER A 222 -4.27 7.88 -15.45
C SER A 222 -4.18 7.09 -14.15
N TYR A 223 -5.14 7.25 -13.24
CA TYR A 223 -5.17 6.52 -11.99
C TYR A 223 -5.35 5.01 -12.20
N ILE A 224 -6.26 4.61 -13.11
CA ILE A 224 -6.42 3.21 -13.51
C ILE A 224 -5.12 2.65 -14.07
N PHE A 225 -4.39 3.42 -14.89
CA PHE A 225 -3.11 2.96 -15.43
C PHE A 225 -2.05 2.81 -14.34
N VAL A 226 -1.99 3.72 -13.36
CA VAL A 226 -1.05 3.61 -12.24
C VAL A 226 -1.35 2.35 -11.41
N ILE A 227 -2.63 2.06 -11.14
CA ILE A 227 -3.02 0.81 -10.49
C ILE A 227 -2.66 -0.39 -11.36
N GLY A 228 -2.96 -0.34 -12.65
CA GLY A 228 -2.66 -1.43 -13.58
C GLY A 228 -1.17 -1.76 -13.66
N GLN A 229 -0.30 -0.74 -13.63
CA GLN A 229 1.15 -0.94 -13.57
C GLN A 229 1.59 -1.63 -12.28
N ALA A 230 0.98 -1.30 -11.14
CA ALA A 230 1.31 -1.95 -9.87
C ALA A 230 0.83 -3.40 -9.80
N LEU A 231 -0.34 -3.70 -10.35
CA LEU A 231 -0.85 -5.08 -10.42
C LEU A 231 0.04 -5.96 -11.33
N ASP A 232 0.51 -5.41 -12.46
CA ASP A 232 1.47 -6.10 -13.34
C ASP A 232 2.75 -6.45 -12.56
N LEU A 233 3.28 -5.52 -11.74
CA LEU A 233 4.46 -5.76 -10.91
C LEU A 233 4.25 -6.86 -9.85
N GLU A 234 3.05 -7.03 -9.30
CA GLU A 234 2.72 -8.12 -8.37
C GLU A 234 2.65 -9.49 -9.10
N ASP A 235 2.03 -9.54 -10.29
CA ASP A 235 1.94 -10.77 -11.09
C ASP A 235 3.32 -11.25 -11.59
N PHE A 236 4.26 -10.34 -11.90
CA PHE A 236 5.63 -10.68 -12.29
C PHE A 236 6.50 -11.22 -11.15
N ALA A 237 6.27 -10.78 -9.90
CA ALA A 237 6.99 -11.31 -8.74
C ALA A 237 6.65 -12.79 -8.50
N ASP A 238 5.38 -13.16 -8.68
CA ASP A 238 4.88 -14.54 -8.60
C ASP A 238 5.50 -15.46 -9.69
N ASP A 239 5.76 -14.94 -10.89
CA ASP A 239 6.36 -15.71 -11.99
C ASP A 239 7.89 -15.82 -11.88
N TRP A 240 8.58 -14.83 -11.30
CA TRP A 240 10.01 -14.92 -11.00
C TRP A 240 10.32 -15.98 -9.92
N GLU A 241 9.48 -16.09 -8.88
CA GLU A 241 9.56 -17.19 -7.90
C GLU A 241 9.39 -18.58 -8.54
N ARG A 242 8.51 -18.69 -9.55
CA ARG A 242 8.34 -19.91 -10.33
C ARG A 242 9.53 -20.20 -11.23
N GLY A 243 10.09 -19.17 -11.86
CA GLY A 243 11.26 -19.25 -12.73
C GLY A 243 12.49 -19.80 -11.99
N ALA A 244 12.79 -19.28 -10.80
CA ALA A 244 13.94 -19.71 -10.01
C ALA A 244 13.88 -21.19 -9.54
N LEU A 245 12.68 -21.79 -9.46
CA LEU A 245 12.49 -23.21 -9.14
C LEU A 245 12.37 -24.11 -10.39
N LEU A 246 12.12 -23.54 -11.57
CA LEU A 246 11.88 -24.27 -12.84
C LEU A 246 12.97 -24.06 -13.90
N ASP A 247 14.06 -23.36 -13.57
CA ASP A 247 15.16 -22.98 -14.47
C ASP A 247 16.04 -24.15 -14.97
N LYS A 248 15.45 -25.32 -15.19
CA LYS A 248 16.04 -26.41 -15.96
C LYS A 248 15.27 -26.80 -17.22
N TYR A 249 14.00 -26.39 -17.40
CA TYR A 249 13.20 -26.85 -18.55
C TYR A 249 12.05 -25.89 -18.93
N SER A 250 12.32 -24.69 -19.44
CA SER A 250 11.36 -24.03 -20.35
C SER A 250 12.03 -22.95 -21.19
N ASP A 251 12.26 -23.27 -22.46
CA ASP A 251 12.86 -22.39 -23.47
C ASP A 251 11.82 -21.48 -24.15
N SER A 252 10.81 -21.01 -23.41
CA SER A 252 9.70 -20.24 -23.98
C SER A 252 9.06 -19.26 -22.99
N THR A 253 9.69 -18.12 -22.75
CA THR A 253 9.01 -16.91 -22.27
C THR A 253 9.35 -15.77 -23.21
N SER A 254 8.41 -15.45 -24.12
CA SER A 254 8.47 -14.20 -24.87
C SER A 254 8.41 -13.03 -23.87
N PRO A 255 9.24 -11.98 -24.02
CA PRO A 255 9.21 -10.85 -23.10
C PRO A 255 7.84 -10.16 -23.21
N THR A 256 7.03 -10.32 -22.16
CA THR A 256 5.79 -9.56 -21.95
C THR A 256 6.17 -8.08 -21.88
N GLN A 257 5.54 -7.26 -22.73
CA GLN A 257 5.79 -5.81 -22.72
C GLN A 257 5.28 -5.23 -21.39
N PRO A 258 5.98 -4.24 -20.79
CA PRO A 258 5.50 -3.58 -19.57
C PRO A 258 4.10 -2.98 -19.76
N PHE A 259 3.27 -3.05 -18.71
CA PHE A 259 1.91 -2.52 -18.74
C PHE A 259 1.81 -1.09 -19.30
N GLU A 260 2.68 -0.17 -18.87
CA GLU A 260 2.66 1.23 -19.31
C GLU A 260 2.93 1.39 -20.82
N VAL A 261 3.64 0.43 -21.42
CA VAL A 261 3.84 0.37 -22.88
C VAL A 261 2.59 -0.21 -23.54
N LEU A 262 2.05 -1.31 -23.01
CA LEU A 262 0.85 -1.96 -23.54
C LEU A 262 -0.34 -0.99 -23.65
N VAL A 263 -0.61 -0.19 -22.61
CA VAL A 263 -1.72 0.77 -22.63
C VAL A 263 -1.56 1.84 -23.71
N THR A 264 -0.33 2.18 -24.10
CA THR A 264 -0.07 3.13 -25.20
C THR A 264 -0.37 2.55 -26.59
N HIS A 265 -0.55 1.24 -26.71
CA HIS A 265 -0.89 0.54 -27.94
C HIS A 265 -2.38 0.23 -28.10
N VAL A 266 -3.21 0.52 -27.08
CA VAL A 266 -4.66 0.27 -27.13
C VAL A 266 -5.38 1.22 -28.12
N CYS A 267 -5.24 2.53 -27.93
CA CYS A 267 -5.79 3.54 -28.84
C CYS A 267 -5.05 4.89 -28.70
N SER A 268 -5.32 5.83 -29.62
CA SER A 268 -4.69 7.16 -29.60
C SER A 268 -4.99 7.96 -28.32
N HIS A 269 -6.20 7.82 -27.78
CA HIS A 269 -6.58 8.47 -26.53
C HIS A 269 -5.79 7.91 -25.34
N PHE A 270 -5.73 6.58 -25.19
CA PHE A 270 -4.96 5.94 -24.11
C PHE A 270 -3.47 6.25 -24.21
N ARG A 271 -2.92 6.29 -25.43
CA ARG A 271 -1.54 6.72 -25.66
C ARG A 271 -1.29 8.13 -25.13
N LYS A 272 -2.18 9.08 -25.43
CA LYS A 272 -2.05 10.47 -24.96
C LYS A 272 -2.11 10.55 -23.44
N VAL A 273 -3.05 9.83 -22.82
CA VAL A 273 -3.21 9.79 -21.36
C VAL A 273 -2.01 9.13 -20.69
N ALA A 274 -1.57 7.96 -21.15
CA ALA A 274 -0.44 7.24 -20.57
C ALA A 274 0.88 8.02 -20.71
N ILE A 275 1.17 8.62 -21.87
CA ILE A 275 2.36 9.47 -22.05
C ILE A 275 2.28 10.72 -21.16
N GLY A 276 1.10 11.31 -20.98
CA GLY A 276 0.89 12.45 -20.07
C GLY A 276 0.94 12.09 -18.58
N THR A 277 0.87 10.80 -18.24
CA THR A 277 0.91 10.32 -16.85
C THR A 277 2.35 10.05 -16.45
N GLN A 278 3.06 11.11 -16.01
CA GLN A 278 4.50 11.08 -15.74
C GLN A 278 4.95 9.97 -14.78
N VAL A 279 4.12 9.64 -13.77
CA VAL A 279 4.40 8.61 -12.75
C VAL A 279 4.53 7.20 -13.35
N LEU A 280 3.87 6.90 -14.48
CA LEU A 280 4.04 5.61 -15.16
C LEU A 280 5.48 5.38 -15.66
N TRP A 281 6.24 6.47 -15.83
CA TRP A 281 7.58 6.46 -16.40
C TRP A 281 8.67 6.71 -15.33
N SER A 282 8.30 6.78 -14.04
CA SER A 282 9.25 7.11 -12.96
C SER A 282 10.08 5.93 -12.46
N SER A 283 9.77 4.70 -12.87
CA SER A 283 10.56 3.50 -12.57
C SER A 283 11.56 3.26 -13.70
N VAL A 284 12.86 3.39 -13.41
CA VAL A 284 13.94 3.30 -14.40
C VAL A 284 14.89 2.16 -14.05
N THR A 285 14.96 1.15 -14.92
CA THR A 285 15.84 -0.02 -14.75
C THR A 285 16.98 -0.01 -15.77
N LEU A 286 18.23 -0.15 -15.31
CA LEU A 286 19.41 -0.13 -16.19
C LEU A 286 19.63 -1.43 -16.97
N GLY A 287 18.89 -2.51 -16.66
CA GLY A 287 18.78 -3.68 -17.54
C GLY A 287 18.14 -3.37 -18.90
N ALA A 288 17.39 -2.26 -19.01
CA ALA A 288 16.76 -1.83 -20.26
C ALA A 288 17.76 -1.32 -21.33
N THR A 289 17.28 -1.17 -22.57
CA THR A 289 18.05 -0.51 -23.64
C THR A 289 18.25 0.98 -23.35
N LEU A 290 19.36 1.56 -23.85
CA LEU A 290 19.68 2.98 -23.65
C LEU A 290 18.52 3.90 -24.06
N HIS A 291 17.91 3.62 -25.22
CA HIS A 291 16.78 4.38 -25.74
C HIS A 291 15.54 4.31 -24.83
N LYS A 292 15.27 3.16 -24.20
CA LYS A 292 14.18 3.02 -23.24
C LYS A 292 14.44 3.87 -22.00
N ILE A 293 15.66 3.88 -21.48
CA ILE A 293 16.06 4.71 -20.33
C ILE A 293 15.87 6.19 -20.65
N GLU A 294 16.41 6.68 -21.77
CA GLU A 294 16.24 8.07 -22.23
C GLU A 294 14.75 8.45 -22.34
N THR A 295 13.94 7.56 -22.91
CA THR A 295 12.50 7.78 -23.08
C THR A 295 11.79 7.91 -21.73
N TYR A 296 12.11 7.06 -20.76
CA TYR A 296 11.47 7.09 -19.43
C TYR A 296 11.91 8.34 -18.65
N LEU A 297 13.20 8.68 -18.70
CA LEU A 297 13.71 9.92 -18.11
C LEU A 297 13.02 11.16 -18.70
N ALA A 298 12.84 11.21 -20.02
CA ALA A 298 12.16 12.31 -20.69
C ALA A 298 10.67 12.41 -20.31
N ARG A 299 9.96 11.27 -20.22
CA ARG A 299 8.52 11.24 -19.90
C ARG A 299 8.22 11.45 -18.42
N SER A 300 9.14 11.09 -17.53
CA SER A 300 9.00 11.29 -16.09
C SER A 300 9.14 12.76 -15.65
N TYR A 301 9.64 13.64 -16.52
CA TYR A 301 9.81 15.07 -16.30
C TYR A 301 10.48 15.44 -14.96
N SER A 302 9.73 15.90 -13.96
CA SER A 302 10.22 16.24 -12.61
C SER A 302 9.79 15.26 -11.53
N CYS A 303 9.09 14.18 -11.88
CA CYS A 303 8.65 13.16 -10.93
C CYS A 303 9.82 12.58 -10.15
N ARG A 304 9.56 12.15 -8.91
CA ARG A 304 10.53 11.37 -8.15
C ARG A 304 10.78 10.04 -8.85
N LEU A 305 12.02 9.59 -8.82
CA LEU A 305 12.43 8.38 -9.54
C LEU A 305 12.68 7.23 -8.57
N SER A 306 12.25 6.04 -9.00
CA SER A 306 12.73 4.76 -8.48
C SER A 306 13.71 4.21 -9.50
N VAL A 307 14.97 4.01 -9.11
CA VAL A 307 16.03 3.59 -10.02
C VAL A 307 16.62 2.26 -9.58
N ARG A 308 16.62 1.31 -10.51
CA ARG A 308 17.20 -0.03 -10.31
C ARG A 308 18.41 -0.22 -11.23
N VAL A 309 19.58 -0.39 -10.62
CA VAL A 309 20.84 -0.65 -11.28
C VAL A 309 21.14 -2.13 -11.18
N GLU A 310 20.73 -2.89 -12.19
CA GLU A 310 21.10 -4.30 -12.37
C GLU A 310 22.26 -4.34 -13.35
N LEU A 311 23.43 -4.80 -12.89
CA LEU A 311 24.60 -4.97 -13.73
C LEU A 311 24.82 -6.46 -13.99
N ASP A 312 24.49 -6.88 -15.21
CA ASP A 312 24.80 -8.21 -15.72
C ASP A 312 26.24 -8.28 -16.27
N ASN A 313 26.64 -9.46 -16.76
CA ASN A 313 27.96 -9.69 -17.36
C ASN A 313 28.14 -9.04 -18.75
N THR A 314 27.30 -8.08 -19.15
CA THR A 314 27.40 -7.44 -20.49
C THR A 314 28.63 -6.52 -20.60
N THR A 315 28.97 -6.17 -21.84
CA THR A 315 30.17 -5.39 -22.18
C THR A 315 30.26 -4.09 -21.36
N PRO A 316 31.39 -3.81 -20.66
CA PRO A 316 31.53 -2.70 -19.71
C PRO A 316 31.15 -1.31 -20.26
N THR A 317 31.37 -1.07 -21.54
CA THR A 317 31.15 0.22 -22.21
C THR A 317 29.67 0.63 -22.27
N SER A 318 28.76 -0.34 -22.41
CA SER A 318 27.32 -0.07 -22.44
C SER A 318 26.82 0.41 -21.06
N THR A 319 27.32 -0.21 -20.00
CA THR A 319 26.95 0.08 -18.62
C THR A 319 27.33 1.49 -18.19
N HIS A 320 28.55 1.93 -18.52
CA HIS A 320 28.98 3.30 -18.20
C HIS A 320 28.06 4.37 -18.84
N SER A 321 27.68 4.16 -20.11
CA SER A 321 26.81 5.09 -20.83
C SER A 321 25.41 5.19 -20.19
N LYS A 322 24.85 4.07 -19.74
CA LYS A 322 23.57 4.04 -19.01
C LYS A 322 23.66 4.76 -17.67
N VAL A 323 24.75 4.55 -16.92
CA VAL A 323 25.00 5.24 -15.64
C VAL A 323 25.12 6.75 -15.84
N ASP A 324 25.82 7.18 -16.88
CA ASP A 324 26.01 8.61 -17.20
C ASP A 324 24.70 9.33 -17.55
N LEU A 325 23.69 8.61 -18.04
CA LEU A 325 22.34 9.17 -18.25
C LEU A 325 21.58 9.37 -16.94
N VAL A 326 21.74 8.49 -15.95
CA VAL A 326 20.87 8.50 -14.76
C VAL A 326 21.47 9.32 -13.59
N VAL A 327 22.81 9.35 -13.45
CA VAL A 327 23.50 10.09 -12.37
C VAL A 327 23.10 11.58 -12.28
N PRO A 328 22.91 12.34 -13.38
CA PRO A 328 22.44 13.72 -13.31
C PRO A 328 21.08 13.90 -12.61
N HIS A 329 20.26 12.84 -12.56
CA HIS A 329 18.92 12.86 -11.99
C HIS A 329 18.88 12.43 -10.51
N CYS A 330 20.02 12.19 -9.85
CA CYS A 330 20.08 11.76 -8.43
C CYS A 330 19.30 12.67 -7.46
N HIS A 331 19.16 13.96 -7.77
CA HIS A 331 18.38 14.88 -6.94
C HIS A 331 16.88 14.53 -6.84
N ARG A 332 16.36 13.72 -7.78
CA ARG A 332 14.96 13.23 -7.84
C ARG A 332 14.79 11.82 -7.27
N TYR A 333 15.88 11.13 -6.90
CA TYR A 333 15.80 9.74 -6.49
C TYR A 333 15.08 9.59 -5.16
N GLN A 334 13.98 8.86 -5.16
CA GLN A 334 13.27 8.45 -3.96
C GLN A 334 13.72 7.07 -3.51
N ASP A 335 13.90 6.15 -4.46
CA ASP A 335 14.29 4.76 -4.21
C ASP A 335 15.47 4.42 -5.12
N LEU A 336 16.50 3.79 -4.56
CA LEU A 336 17.68 3.35 -5.30
C LEU A 336 18.02 1.92 -4.91
N VAL A 337 17.96 1.03 -5.90
CA VAL A 337 18.43 -0.35 -5.77
C VAL A 337 19.63 -0.52 -6.68
N ILE A 338 20.72 -1.04 -6.12
CA ILE A 338 21.91 -1.40 -6.88
C ILE A 338 22.21 -2.85 -6.56
N ASP A 339 22.01 -3.73 -7.53
CA ASP A 339 22.33 -5.15 -7.39
C ASP A 339 23.30 -5.58 -8.48
N THR A 340 24.40 -6.19 -8.05
CA THR A 340 25.58 -6.37 -8.89
C THR A 340 26.22 -7.73 -8.67
N VAL A 341 26.42 -8.42 -9.79
CA VAL A 341 26.96 -9.79 -9.79
C VAL A 341 28.48 -9.80 -9.99
N CYS A 342 29.06 -8.82 -10.70
CA CYS A 342 30.48 -8.83 -11.09
C CYS A 342 31.33 -7.76 -10.34
N GLY A 343 32.42 -8.19 -9.69
CA GLY A 343 33.32 -7.35 -8.89
C GLY A 343 34.09 -6.25 -9.64
N ALA A 344 34.63 -6.54 -10.82
CA ALA A 344 35.63 -5.69 -11.48
C ALA A 344 35.08 -4.32 -11.95
N ASN A 345 33.79 -4.23 -12.30
CA ASN A 345 33.17 -3.00 -12.82
C ASN A 345 32.27 -2.27 -11.81
N THR A 346 31.93 -2.95 -10.71
CA THR A 346 30.92 -2.48 -9.75
C THR A 346 31.40 -1.34 -8.88
N LEU A 347 32.60 -1.45 -8.28
CA LEU A 347 33.13 -0.42 -7.39
C LEU A 347 33.30 0.95 -8.09
N PRO A 348 33.83 1.04 -9.33
CA PRO A 348 33.89 2.30 -10.06
C PRO A 348 32.53 2.94 -10.34
N ILE A 349 31.50 2.14 -10.65
CA ILE A 349 30.13 2.63 -10.90
C ILE A 349 29.51 3.12 -9.60
N LEU A 350 29.62 2.34 -8.52
CA LEU A 350 29.14 2.73 -7.19
C LEU A 350 29.79 4.03 -6.71
N ARG A 351 31.10 4.20 -6.95
CA ARG A 351 31.82 5.44 -6.64
C ARG A 351 31.24 6.68 -7.34
N ARG A 352 30.59 6.54 -8.50
CA ARG A 352 29.90 7.66 -9.17
C ARG A 352 28.68 8.12 -8.38
N PHE A 353 27.96 7.19 -7.73
CA PHE A 353 26.85 7.52 -6.84
C PHE A 353 27.32 8.03 -5.48
N CYS A 354 28.50 7.64 -4.99
CA CYS A 354 29.01 8.05 -3.67
C CYS A 354 29.10 9.57 -3.46
N ARG A 355 29.31 10.35 -4.53
CA ARG A 355 29.41 11.83 -4.48
C ARG A 355 28.11 12.55 -4.87
N ALA A 356 27.07 11.82 -5.26
CA ALA A 356 25.82 12.42 -5.71
C ALA A 356 24.99 12.96 -4.53
N THR A 357 24.26 14.05 -4.77
CA THR A 357 23.32 14.61 -3.79
C THR A 357 21.94 14.00 -3.99
N THR A 358 21.39 13.39 -2.94
CA THR A 358 20.13 12.64 -2.98
C THR A 358 19.17 13.15 -1.89
N PRO A 359 18.66 14.39 -2.02
CA PRO A 359 17.92 15.09 -0.97
C PRO A 359 16.55 14.49 -0.64
N VAL A 360 16.00 13.66 -1.54
CA VAL A 360 14.68 13.03 -1.39
C VAL A 360 14.73 11.51 -1.28
N LEU A 361 15.92 10.91 -1.22
CA LEU A 361 16.10 9.46 -1.13
C LEU A 361 15.59 8.93 0.20
N ARG A 362 14.72 7.93 0.15
CA ARG A 362 14.06 7.28 1.29
C ARG A 362 14.51 5.84 1.46
N GLN A 363 14.76 5.14 0.36
CA GLN A 363 15.17 3.75 0.33
C GLN A 363 16.48 3.58 -0.46
N LEU A 364 17.42 2.86 0.16
CA LEU A 364 18.67 2.45 -0.46
C LEU A 364 18.85 0.95 -0.26
N SER A 365 19.00 0.21 -1.35
CA SER A 365 19.35 -1.21 -1.35
C SER A 365 20.63 -1.42 -2.15
N ILE A 366 21.65 -2.03 -1.55
CA ILE A 366 22.92 -2.34 -2.22
C ILE A 366 23.23 -3.83 -2.03
N GLY A 367 23.28 -4.57 -3.14
CA GLY A 367 23.70 -5.97 -3.22
C GLY A 367 25.00 -6.12 -4.00
N PHE A 368 25.93 -6.91 -3.44
CA PHE A 368 27.22 -7.16 -4.06
C PHE A 368 27.73 -8.58 -3.79
N HIS A 369 27.94 -9.37 -4.85
CA HIS A 369 28.08 -10.83 -4.74
C HIS A 369 29.46 -11.43 -5.10
N GLU A 370 30.39 -10.69 -5.72
CA GLU A 370 31.70 -11.26 -6.11
C GLU A 370 32.83 -10.20 -6.08
N VAL A 371 34.02 -10.58 -5.60
CA VAL A 371 35.26 -9.80 -5.71
C VAL A 371 36.41 -10.75 -6.04
N GLU A 372 37.23 -10.40 -7.05
CA GLU A 372 38.40 -11.20 -7.48
C GLU A 372 39.50 -11.29 -6.40
N ASP A 373 39.61 -10.28 -5.52
CA ASP A 373 40.49 -10.30 -4.33
C ASP A 373 39.82 -9.65 -3.09
N PRO A 374 39.32 -10.44 -2.12
CA PRO A 374 38.67 -9.93 -0.91
C PRO A 374 39.62 -9.18 0.04
N THR A 375 40.93 -9.22 -0.20
CA THR A 375 41.94 -8.55 0.64
C THR A 375 42.21 -7.09 0.27
N ILE A 376 41.76 -6.63 -0.90
CA ILE A 376 42.19 -5.34 -1.49
C ILE A 376 41.27 -4.15 -1.17
N ALA A 377 40.05 -4.34 -0.68
CA ALA A 377 39.11 -3.22 -0.66
C ALA A 377 39.28 -2.30 0.57
N ASP A 378 39.82 -1.12 0.27
CA ASP A 378 39.74 0.15 1.00
C ASP A 378 38.45 0.24 1.85
N ARG A 379 38.61 0.28 3.18
CA ARG A 379 37.52 0.09 4.16
C ARG A 379 36.60 1.29 4.36
N ASP A 380 36.80 2.39 3.63
CA ASP A 380 36.09 3.67 3.84
C ASP A 380 35.35 4.17 2.58
N GLY A 381 34.65 3.27 1.88
CA GLY A 381 33.69 3.62 0.83
C GLY A 381 32.42 4.26 1.38
N GLY A 382 32.49 5.44 2.00
CA GLY A 382 31.31 6.19 2.43
C GLY A 382 30.41 6.50 1.21
N VAL A 383 29.25 5.85 1.11
CA VAL A 383 28.26 6.12 0.06
C VAL A 383 27.39 7.29 0.51
N PHE A 384 27.17 8.25 -0.38
CA PHE A 384 26.40 9.48 -0.16
C PHE A 384 26.93 10.47 0.88
N GLN A 385 28.02 10.18 1.62
CA GLN A 385 28.78 11.11 2.49
C GLN A 385 27.95 12.20 3.22
N GLY A 386 26.76 11.86 3.74
CA GLY A 386 25.87 12.80 4.46
C GLY A 386 24.80 13.54 3.64
N ASN A 387 24.69 13.29 2.34
CA ASN A 387 23.79 13.99 1.41
C ASN A 387 22.45 13.28 1.14
N ALA A 388 22.00 12.42 2.07
CA ALA A 388 20.72 11.71 2.00
C ALA A 388 19.90 11.91 3.29
N PRO A 389 19.40 13.12 3.58
CA PRO A 389 18.79 13.47 4.87
C PRO A 389 17.45 12.76 5.15
N LYS A 390 16.75 12.30 4.11
CA LYS A 390 15.44 11.62 4.21
C LYS A 390 15.55 10.10 4.19
N LEU A 391 16.77 9.55 4.22
CA LEU A 391 17.01 8.12 4.14
C LEU A 391 16.43 7.43 5.38
N SER A 392 15.42 6.59 5.17
CA SER A 392 14.67 5.91 6.22
C SER A 392 14.80 4.38 6.19
N PHE A 393 15.15 3.83 5.03
CA PHE A 393 15.32 2.39 4.80
C PHE A 393 16.67 2.12 4.15
N VAL A 394 17.43 1.18 4.70
CA VAL A 394 18.70 0.71 4.14
C VAL A 394 18.75 -0.82 4.14
N ARG A 395 19.08 -1.41 2.98
CA ARG A 395 19.42 -2.82 2.82
C ARG A 395 20.85 -2.95 2.32
N LEU A 396 21.67 -3.76 3.00
CA LEU A 396 23.01 -4.14 2.55
C LEU A 396 23.07 -5.66 2.41
N ARG A 397 23.49 -6.15 1.25
CA ARG A 397 23.53 -7.58 0.91
C ARG A 397 24.91 -8.04 0.41
N GLY A 398 25.35 -9.20 0.87
CA GLY A 398 26.63 -9.81 0.51
C GLY A 398 27.83 -8.99 0.96
N LEU A 399 28.74 -8.71 0.04
CA LEU A 399 29.93 -7.91 0.32
C LEU A 399 29.63 -6.44 0.65
N ALA A 400 28.42 -5.96 0.33
CA ALA A 400 28.01 -4.60 0.65
C ALA A 400 28.05 -4.30 2.17
N LEU A 401 27.82 -5.33 3.01
CA LEU A 401 27.93 -5.23 4.47
C LEU A 401 29.34 -4.83 4.93
N HIS A 402 30.37 -5.14 4.14
CA HIS A 402 31.77 -4.91 4.51
C HIS A 402 32.34 -3.62 3.91
N PHE A 403 31.81 -3.18 2.77
CA PHE A 403 32.40 -2.07 2.00
C PHE A 403 31.64 -0.75 2.08
N PHE A 404 30.35 -0.76 2.45
CA PHE A 404 29.52 0.45 2.37
C PHE A 404 28.97 0.87 3.72
N ARG A 405 29.10 2.17 3.99
CA ARG A 405 28.56 2.85 5.19
C ARG A 405 27.74 4.07 4.75
N PRO A 406 26.47 3.90 4.35
CA PRO A 406 25.60 5.03 4.04
C PRO A 406 25.27 5.85 5.31
N PRO A 407 24.72 7.07 5.20
CA PRO A 407 24.33 7.86 6.37
C PRO A 407 23.15 7.20 7.10
N LEU A 408 23.43 6.54 8.22
CA LEU A 408 22.43 5.75 8.96
C LEU A 408 21.62 6.56 9.99
N ASN A 409 21.96 7.82 10.27
CA ASN A 409 21.42 8.58 11.41
C ASN A 409 19.88 8.61 11.52
N ASN A 410 19.18 8.69 10.38
CA ASN A 410 17.72 8.79 10.28
C ASN A 410 17.05 7.49 9.80
N VAL A 411 17.78 6.38 9.78
CA VAL A 411 17.27 5.09 9.30
C VAL A 411 16.37 4.45 10.35
N ALA A 412 15.14 4.14 9.97
CA ALA A 412 14.16 3.46 10.81
C ALA A 412 14.12 1.94 10.53
N THR A 413 14.51 1.52 9.33
CA THR A 413 14.55 0.11 8.91
C THR A 413 15.92 -0.24 8.33
N LEU A 414 16.59 -1.24 8.92
CA LEU A 414 17.90 -1.71 8.49
C LEU A 414 17.87 -3.22 8.20
N HIS A 415 18.23 -3.61 6.98
CA HIS A 415 18.36 -5.00 6.56
C HIS A 415 19.84 -5.31 6.29
N LEU A 416 20.34 -6.38 6.91
CA LEU A 416 21.70 -6.87 6.77
C LEU A 416 21.65 -8.33 6.32
N ASP A 417 21.95 -8.56 5.04
CA ASP A 417 21.76 -9.85 4.38
C ASP A 417 23.10 -10.48 3.98
N GLN A 418 23.64 -11.37 4.81
CA GLN A 418 24.86 -12.10 4.47
C GLN A 418 24.54 -13.22 3.46
N THR A 419 24.81 -12.95 2.19
CA THR A 419 24.71 -13.92 1.09
C THR A 419 26.04 -14.62 0.80
N ILE A 420 27.12 -14.17 1.44
CA ILE A 420 28.47 -14.73 1.33
C ILE A 420 28.98 -14.96 2.76
N PRO A 421 29.55 -16.13 3.09
CA PRO A 421 29.97 -16.47 4.45
C PRO A 421 31.26 -15.74 4.86
N LEU A 422 31.22 -14.41 4.88
CA LEU A 422 32.31 -13.56 5.34
C LEU A 422 31.91 -12.95 6.71
N PRO A 423 32.67 -13.21 7.79
CA PRO A 423 32.32 -12.71 9.11
C PRO A 423 32.60 -11.21 9.22
N MET A 424 31.78 -10.55 10.01
CA MET A 424 31.99 -9.18 10.46
C MET A 424 32.43 -9.17 11.93
N LEU A 425 33.34 -8.26 12.27
CA LEU A 425 33.68 -8.00 13.67
C LEU A 425 32.46 -7.51 14.43
N TYR A 426 32.31 -7.99 15.67
CA TYR A 426 31.23 -7.55 16.57
C TYR A 426 31.17 -6.03 16.73
N THR A 427 32.33 -5.36 16.86
CA THR A 427 32.40 -3.90 16.99
C THR A 427 31.84 -3.20 15.76
N THR A 428 32.20 -3.66 14.56
CA THR A 428 31.68 -3.13 13.30
C THR A 428 30.18 -3.31 13.19
N PHE A 429 29.66 -4.49 13.55
CA PHE A 429 28.22 -4.74 13.58
C PHE A 429 27.51 -3.82 14.57
N ARG A 430 28.03 -3.70 15.80
CA ARG A 430 27.50 -2.82 16.84
C ARG A 430 27.44 -1.38 16.36
N ASP A 431 28.50 -0.86 15.77
CA ASP A 431 28.55 0.51 15.26
C ASP A 431 27.49 0.72 14.15
N MET A 432 27.30 -0.26 13.26
CA MET A 432 26.27 -0.20 12.21
C MET A 432 24.85 -0.17 12.78
N VAL A 433 24.51 -1.04 13.73
CA VAL A 433 23.14 -1.11 14.26
C VAL A 433 22.85 -0.04 15.32
N THR A 434 23.87 0.58 15.92
CA THR A 434 23.70 1.67 16.88
C THR A 434 23.84 3.06 16.27
N ALA A 435 24.37 3.18 15.04
CA ALA A 435 24.41 4.46 14.32
C ALA A 435 23.03 5.10 14.07
N PRO A 436 21.97 4.35 13.71
CA PRO A 436 20.62 4.91 13.64
C PRO A 436 20.02 5.14 15.02
N SER A 437 19.75 6.41 15.34
CA SER A 437 19.18 6.80 16.64
C SER A 437 17.69 6.45 16.80
N ILE A 438 17.00 6.19 15.68
CA ILE A 438 15.55 5.93 15.61
C ILE A 438 15.22 4.56 15.02
N LEU A 439 16.16 3.60 15.08
CA LEU A 439 15.97 2.27 14.52
C LEU A 439 14.74 1.58 15.13
N ARG A 440 13.76 1.23 14.29
CA ARG A 440 12.53 0.53 14.69
C ARG A 440 12.50 -0.91 14.21
N ASN A 441 13.08 -1.18 13.04
CA ASN A 441 13.03 -2.46 12.36
C ASN A 441 14.45 -2.91 12.02
N LEU A 442 14.83 -4.10 12.49
CA LEU A 442 16.13 -4.71 12.19
C LEU A 442 15.92 -6.11 11.61
N SER A 443 16.41 -6.33 10.40
CA SER A 443 16.39 -7.63 9.73
C SER A 443 17.81 -8.14 9.54
N ILE A 444 18.07 -9.36 10.01
CA ILE A 444 19.37 -10.02 9.95
C ILE A 444 19.20 -11.37 9.25
N TYR A 445 19.92 -11.55 8.14
CA TYR A 445 20.03 -12.83 7.44
C TYR A 445 21.50 -13.29 7.40
N GLY A 446 21.72 -14.57 7.71
CA GLY A 446 23.01 -15.23 7.83
C GLY A 446 23.68 -15.06 9.20
N ASP A 447 24.83 -15.72 9.36
CA ASP A 447 25.67 -15.67 10.55
C ASP A 447 26.72 -14.56 10.38
N ILE A 448 26.24 -13.31 10.40
CA ILE A 448 27.06 -12.11 10.19
C ILE A 448 28.23 -12.05 11.19
N ILE A 449 28.01 -12.56 12.41
CA ILE A 449 29.02 -12.65 13.47
C ILE A 449 29.23 -14.12 13.80
N TYR A 450 30.41 -14.66 13.49
CA TYR A 450 30.85 -15.97 13.99
C TYR A 450 32.32 -15.89 14.46
N GLY A 451 32.65 -16.66 15.49
CA GLY A 451 33.99 -16.71 16.07
C GLY A 451 34.84 -17.77 15.39
N VAL A 452 36.15 -17.56 15.33
CA VAL A 452 37.11 -18.59 14.86
C VAL A 452 37.11 -19.80 15.82
N ASP A 453 36.82 -19.54 17.09
CA ASP A 453 36.49 -20.54 18.10
C ASP A 453 35.02 -20.30 18.52
N ASN A 454 34.18 -21.34 18.45
CA ASN A 454 32.72 -21.31 18.63
C ASN A 454 32.16 -20.60 19.89
N ASP A 455 33.01 -20.11 20.81
CA ASP A 455 32.61 -19.63 22.13
C ASP A 455 32.77 -18.11 22.40
N LEU A 456 33.52 -17.35 21.57
CA LEU A 456 33.94 -15.96 21.93
C LEU A 456 33.42 -14.82 21.04
N ALA A 457 32.57 -15.10 20.05
CA ALA A 457 32.15 -14.08 19.07
C ALA A 457 31.28 -12.95 19.65
N TRP A 458 30.50 -13.27 20.70
CA TRP A 458 29.56 -12.36 21.34
C TRP A 458 30.05 -11.98 22.74
N PRO A 459 30.45 -10.72 22.98
CA PRO A 459 30.97 -10.31 24.27
C PRO A 459 29.85 -10.27 25.33
N THR A 460 30.17 -10.71 26.55
CA THR A 460 29.24 -10.66 27.70
C THR A 460 29.12 -9.26 28.31
N ASN A 461 30.15 -8.41 28.18
CA ASN A 461 30.28 -7.13 28.90
C ASN A 461 30.08 -5.87 28.02
N ASN A 462 29.41 -5.98 26.88
CA ASN A 462 29.16 -4.81 26.01
C ASN A 462 27.87 -5.00 25.21
N PRO A 463 26.67 -4.93 25.82
CA PRO A 463 25.43 -5.16 25.10
C PRO A 463 25.17 -4.06 24.06
N ILE A 464 24.42 -4.42 23.01
CA ILE A 464 23.91 -3.49 22.00
C ILE A 464 22.60 -2.90 22.51
N HIS A 465 22.57 -1.59 22.74
CA HIS A 465 21.38 -0.89 23.24
C HIS A 465 20.55 -0.35 22.08
N LEU A 466 19.36 -0.90 21.86
CA LEU A 466 18.42 -0.50 20.81
C LEU A 466 17.06 -0.12 21.43
N PRO A 467 16.94 1.06 22.08
CA PRO A 467 15.80 1.40 22.92
C PRO A 467 14.47 1.56 22.16
N TYR A 468 14.52 1.90 20.86
CA TYR A 468 13.34 2.13 20.02
C TYR A 468 13.02 0.97 19.07
N LEU A 469 13.80 -0.12 19.12
CA LEU A 469 13.58 -1.27 18.27
C LEU A 469 12.27 -1.94 18.63
N ARG A 470 11.35 -2.02 17.66
CA ARG A 470 10.03 -2.64 17.79
C ARG A 470 9.96 -3.99 17.13
N CYS A 471 10.70 -4.18 16.05
CA CYS A 471 10.61 -5.39 15.26
C CYS A 471 12.00 -5.95 14.95
N LEU A 472 12.20 -7.24 15.22
CA LEU A 472 13.44 -7.97 14.95
C LEU A 472 13.17 -9.22 14.10
N ARG A 473 13.87 -9.37 12.97
CA ARG A 473 13.86 -10.55 12.10
C ARG A 473 15.24 -11.20 12.10
N ILE A 474 15.27 -12.51 12.29
CA ILE A 474 16.52 -13.29 12.33
C ILE A 474 16.35 -14.55 11.49
N CYS A 475 17.30 -14.78 10.57
CA CYS A 475 17.48 -16.02 9.83
C CYS A 475 18.95 -16.41 9.86
N GLY A 476 19.33 -17.37 10.70
CA GLY A 476 20.71 -17.86 10.83
C GLY A 476 20.93 -19.16 10.06
N ILE A 477 21.90 -19.20 9.14
CA ILE A 477 22.17 -20.38 8.30
C ILE A 477 22.85 -21.49 9.12
N GLY A 478 23.78 -21.10 9.99
CA GLY A 478 24.58 -21.92 10.90
C GLY A 478 24.13 -21.87 12.36
N GLY A 479 23.05 -21.15 12.69
CA GLY A 479 22.41 -21.20 14.01
C GLY A 479 23.05 -20.35 15.12
N SER A 480 24.28 -19.86 14.92
CA SER A 480 25.04 -19.15 15.96
C SER A 480 24.47 -17.76 16.29
N ILE A 481 23.80 -17.14 15.32
CA ILE A 481 23.33 -15.75 15.41
C ILE A 481 22.15 -15.57 16.37
N TYR A 482 21.26 -16.56 16.53
CA TYR A 482 20.01 -16.39 17.29
C TYR A 482 20.26 -16.09 18.76
N SER A 483 20.92 -17.02 19.46
CA SER A 483 21.26 -16.84 20.87
C SER A 483 22.16 -15.61 21.08
N GLY A 484 23.06 -15.34 20.13
CA GLY A 484 23.93 -14.16 20.13
C GLY A 484 23.14 -12.85 20.14
N LEU A 485 22.18 -12.68 19.23
CA LEU A 485 21.33 -11.48 19.15
C LEU A 485 20.37 -11.38 20.34
N LEU A 486 19.68 -12.46 20.70
CA LEU A 486 18.69 -12.46 21.78
C LEU A 486 19.32 -12.15 23.15
N LEU A 487 20.59 -12.56 23.37
CA LEU A 487 21.36 -12.24 24.59
C LEU A 487 22.25 -11.00 24.46
N GLY A 488 22.62 -10.59 23.25
CA GLY A 488 23.49 -9.44 22.98
C GLY A 488 22.76 -8.10 22.88
N ILE A 489 21.46 -8.10 22.52
CA ILE A 489 20.68 -6.88 22.31
C ILE A 489 19.77 -6.56 23.51
N THR A 490 19.82 -5.32 23.98
CA THR A 490 18.85 -4.73 24.91
C THR A 490 17.83 -3.91 24.12
N ALA A 491 16.63 -4.46 23.93
CA ALA A 491 15.53 -3.83 23.19
C ALA A 491 14.22 -3.87 24.03
N PRO A 492 14.03 -2.93 24.98
CA PRO A 492 12.87 -2.94 25.87
C PRO A 492 11.54 -2.67 25.15
N ALA A 493 11.57 -1.99 24.00
CA ALA A 493 10.41 -1.66 23.19
C ALA A 493 10.07 -2.73 22.12
N LEU A 494 10.71 -3.90 22.15
CA LEU A 494 10.50 -4.94 21.15
C LEU A 494 9.08 -5.51 21.25
N GLU A 495 8.31 -5.36 20.18
CA GLU A 495 6.90 -5.76 20.04
C GLU A 495 6.75 -7.02 19.18
N SER A 496 7.61 -7.20 18.17
CA SER A 496 7.55 -8.28 17.19
C SER A 496 8.90 -8.97 16.98
N LEU A 497 8.89 -10.31 16.97
CA LEU A 497 10.05 -11.16 16.71
C LEU A 497 9.72 -12.19 15.62
N VAL A 498 10.58 -12.31 14.62
CA VAL A 498 10.49 -13.31 13.55
C VAL A 498 11.74 -14.16 13.56
N LEU A 499 11.56 -15.48 13.62
CA LEU A 499 12.61 -16.48 13.57
C LEU A 499 12.37 -17.38 12.35
N LYS A 500 13.34 -17.43 11.44
CA LYS A 500 13.33 -18.23 10.19
C LYS A 500 14.54 -19.15 10.15
N ASP A 501 14.44 -20.32 9.55
CA ASP A 501 15.36 -21.46 9.53
C ASP A 501 15.93 -21.87 10.92
N LEU A 502 15.11 -21.80 11.97
CA LEU A 502 15.53 -22.15 13.34
C LEU A 502 15.63 -23.66 13.57
N LYS A 503 16.77 -24.14 14.07
CA LYS A 503 16.99 -25.52 14.53
C LYS A 503 16.93 -25.63 16.06
N GLU A 504 16.73 -26.85 16.56
CA GLU A 504 16.50 -27.09 18.00
C GLU A 504 17.64 -26.62 18.90
N HIS A 505 18.89 -26.74 18.45
CA HIS A 505 20.09 -26.40 19.22
C HIS A 505 20.41 -24.90 19.21
N ASP A 506 19.83 -24.13 18.29
CA ASP A 506 20.18 -22.71 18.05
C ASP A 506 19.83 -21.79 19.24
N LEU A 507 18.86 -22.20 20.06
CA LEU A 507 18.40 -21.48 21.24
C LEU A 507 18.89 -22.07 22.57
N GLU A 508 19.74 -23.11 22.57
CA GLU A 508 20.20 -23.75 23.82
C GLU A 508 20.89 -22.75 24.75
N ARG A 509 21.77 -21.90 24.21
CA ARG A 509 22.45 -20.85 24.97
C ARG A 509 21.47 -19.79 25.49
N PHE A 510 20.46 -19.44 24.70
CA PHE A 510 19.39 -18.53 25.13
C PHE A 510 18.63 -19.11 26.33
N TRP A 511 18.17 -20.36 26.24
CA TRP A 511 17.42 -21.02 27.33
C TRP A 511 18.27 -21.31 28.57
N ALA A 512 19.58 -21.54 28.42
CA ALA A 512 20.49 -21.68 29.55
C ALA A 512 20.65 -20.38 30.37
N SER A 513 20.30 -19.23 29.81
CA SER A 513 20.39 -17.94 30.49
C SER A 513 19.24 -17.77 31.51
N PRO A 514 19.50 -17.35 32.76
CA PRO A 514 18.45 -17.21 33.78
C PRO A 514 17.45 -16.07 33.50
N ILE A 515 17.79 -15.15 32.58
CA ILE A 515 16.98 -13.96 32.29
C ILE A 515 16.11 -14.09 31.03
N HIS A 516 16.17 -15.23 30.32
CA HIS A 516 15.58 -15.38 28.98
C HIS A 516 14.10 -14.99 28.91
N ALA A 517 13.30 -15.38 29.92
CA ALA A 517 11.85 -15.12 29.96
C ALA A 517 11.46 -13.64 30.17
N PHE A 518 12.39 -12.78 30.60
CA PHE A 518 12.11 -11.37 30.94
C PHE A 518 12.82 -10.37 30.03
N ARG A 519 13.56 -10.84 29.02
CA ARG A 519 14.35 -9.98 28.14
C ARG A 519 13.51 -9.00 27.32
N PHE A 520 12.33 -9.43 26.87
CA PHE A 520 11.48 -8.67 25.97
C PHE A 520 10.06 -8.54 26.54
N PRO A 521 9.85 -7.65 27.52
CA PRO A 521 8.58 -7.57 28.27
C PRO A 521 7.38 -7.12 27.42
N LEU A 522 7.64 -6.36 26.35
CA LEU A 522 6.62 -5.84 25.42
C LEU A 522 6.42 -6.73 24.20
N LEU A 523 7.09 -7.88 24.10
CA LEU A 523 6.92 -8.77 22.96
C LEU A 523 5.49 -9.34 22.96
N ARG A 524 4.77 -9.13 21.85
CA ARG A 524 3.38 -9.57 21.67
C ARG A 524 3.19 -10.36 20.37
N SER A 525 4.00 -10.09 19.35
CA SER A 525 3.94 -10.78 18.07
C SER A 525 5.14 -11.71 17.89
N LEU A 526 4.87 -12.97 17.54
CA LEU A 526 5.90 -13.96 17.30
C LEU A 526 5.61 -14.74 16.02
N THR A 527 6.58 -14.79 15.12
CA THR A 527 6.47 -15.52 13.84
C THR A 527 7.57 -16.57 13.74
N PHE A 528 7.19 -17.80 13.42
CA PHE A 528 8.11 -18.87 13.02
C PHE A 528 7.84 -19.30 11.60
N LEU A 529 8.92 -19.44 10.82
CA LEU A 529 8.81 -19.89 9.44
C LEU A 529 9.14 -21.38 9.25
N ASP A 530 9.53 -22.09 10.33
CA ASP A 530 10.11 -23.45 10.24
C ASP A 530 9.56 -24.47 11.23
N CYS A 531 10.07 -25.69 11.10
CA CYS A 531 9.72 -26.86 11.89
C CYS A 531 10.60 -27.00 13.14
N VAL A 532 9.98 -26.92 14.33
CA VAL A 532 10.61 -27.25 15.61
C VAL A 532 9.83 -28.34 16.36
N SER A 533 10.48 -29.09 17.25
CA SER A 533 9.80 -30.14 18.04
C SER A 533 8.85 -29.59 19.10
N ARG A 534 8.03 -30.51 19.64
CA ARG A 534 7.11 -30.24 20.74
C ARG A 534 7.81 -29.59 21.94
N ASP A 535 8.96 -30.12 22.32
CA ASP A 535 9.70 -29.65 23.49
C ASP A 535 10.25 -28.23 23.28
N VAL A 536 10.64 -27.91 22.05
CA VAL A 536 11.04 -26.55 21.67
C VAL A 536 9.87 -25.58 21.77
N TYR A 537 8.68 -25.93 21.30
CA TYR A 537 7.48 -25.09 21.46
C TYR A 537 7.15 -24.82 22.93
N ILE A 538 7.24 -25.84 23.81
CA ILE A 538 7.03 -25.66 25.24
C ILE A 538 8.02 -24.63 25.82
N LYS A 539 9.31 -24.75 25.49
CA LYS A 539 10.32 -23.77 25.92
C LYS A 539 10.04 -22.37 25.37
N ILE A 540 9.55 -22.26 24.14
CA ILE A 540 9.16 -20.98 23.52
C ILE A 540 7.98 -20.34 24.28
N PHE A 541 6.96 -21.11 24.65
CA PHE A 541 5.82 -20.60 25.43
C PHE A 541 6.27 -19.98 26.76
N HIS A 542 7.23 -20.62 27.45
CA HIS A 542 7.81 -20.09 28.69
C HIS A 542 8.76 -18.90 28.45
N SER A 543 9.46 -18.87 27.32
CA SER A 543 10.39 -17.78 26.98
C SER A 543 9.67 -16.48 26.61
N PHE A 544 8.49 -16.59 26.00
CA PHE A 544 7.70 -15.43 25.53
C PHE A 544 6.24 -15.55 25.99
N PRO A 545 5.97 -15.45 27.30
CA PRO A 545 4.66 -15.79 27.87
C PRO A 545 3.55 -14.80 27.48
N ALA A 546 3.91 -13.59 27.06
CA ALA A 546 2.96 -12.51 26.78
C ALA A 546 2.53 -12.39 25.30
N VAL A 547 2.91 -13.36 24.46
CA VAL A 547 2.51 -13.39 23.04
C VAL A 547 0.99 -13.39 22.90
N SER A 548 0.48 -12.51 22.04
CA SER A 548 -0.94 -12.33 21.73
C SER A 548 -1.25 -12.51 20.24
N VAL A 549 -0.23 -12.44 19.38
CA VAL A 549 -0.29 -12.68 17.94
C VAL A 549 0.78 -13.69 17.57
N PHE A 550 0.38 -14.81 16.96
CA PHE A 550 1.30 -15.86 16.54
C PHE A 550 1.11 -16.23 15.08
N THR A 551 2.21 -16.39 14.35
CA THR A 551 2.22 -16.82 12.95
C THR A 551 3.14 -18.03 12.78
N ALA A 552 2.64 -19.10 12.16
CA ALA A 552 3.44 -20.25 11.75
C ALA A 552 3.16 -20.61 10.28
N THR A 553 4.18 -20.52 9.42
CA THR A 553 4.01 -20.68 7.97
C THR A 553 4.42 -22.06 7.44
N HIS A 554 5.03 -22.92 8.25
CA HIS A 554 5.43 -24.26 7.82
C HIS A 554 4.27 -25.28 7.87
N GLN A 555 3.84 -25.75 6.69
CA GLN A 555 2.61 -26.53 6.51
C GLN A 555 2.54 -27.85 7.29
N ILE A 556 3.67 -28.57 7.42
CA ILE A 556 3.68 -29.95 7.94
C ILE A 556 3.37 -30.00 9.45
N MET A 557 3.59 -28.90 10.18
CA MET A 557 3.58 -28.91 11.66
C MET A 557 2.59 -27.92 12.27
N ALA A 558 1.77 -27.23 11.45
CA ALA A 558 0.63 -26.45 11.91
C ALA A 558 -0.25 -27.29 12.85
N ASP A 559 -0.47 -28.57 12.54
CA ASP A 559 -1.27 -29.49 13.34
C ASP A 559 -0.66 -29.73 14.74
N ARG A 560 0.68 -29.80 14.86
CA ARG A 560 1.34 -30.05 16.16
C ARG A 560 1.28 -28.85 17.09
N VAL A 561 1.48 -27.64 16.57
CA VAL A 561 1.35 -26.42 17.37
C VAL A 561 -0.11 -26.19 17.74
N LEU A 562 -1.05 -26.49 16.84
CA LEU A 562 -2.49 -26.43 17.12
C LEU A 562 -2.85 -27.31 18.32
N LEU A 563 -2.42 -28.58 18.35
CA LEU A 563 -2.66 -29.48 19.49
C LEU A 563 -2.11 -28.94 20.81
N LEU A 564 -0.95 -28.27 20.79
CA LEU A 564 -0.40 -27.65 22.01
C LEU A 564 -1.22 -26.45 22.45
N LEU A 565 -1.75 -25.67 21.51
CA LEU A 565 -2.55 -24.47 21.81
C LEU A 565 -3.97 -24.79 22.29
N SER A 566 -4.48 -26.01 22.06
CA SER A 566 -5.83 -26.45 22.49
C SER A 566 -5.92 -26.88 23.94
N GLU A 567 -4.85 -27.39 24.54
CA GLU A 567 -4.90 -28.04 25.85
C GLU A 567 -3.92 -27.42 26.86
N PRO A 568 -4.23 -27.46 28.17
CA PRO A 568 -3.25 -27.13 29.20
C PRO A 568 -2.01 -28.03 29.09
N LEU A 569 -0.81 -27.45 29.22
CA LEU A 569 0.41 -28.23 29.14
C LEU A 569 0.49 -29.19 30.33
N ALA A 570 0.95 -30.42 30.09
CA ALA A 570 1.16 -31.41 31.15
C ALA A 570 2.21 -30.98 32.19
N THR A 571 3.09 -30.03 31.84
CA THR A 571 4.19 -29.55 32.68
C THR A 571 3.73 -28.66 33.83
N ASP A 572 2.77 -27.76 33.59
CA ASP A 572 2.32 -26.75 34.57
C ASP A 572 0.80 -26.62 34.66
N GLY A 573 0.03 -27.32 33.82
CA GLY A 573 -1.42 -27.22 33.77
C GLY A 573 -1.92 -25.89 33.23
N VAL A 574 -1.06 -25.08 32.59
CA VAL A 574 -1.42 -23.77 32.05
C VAL A 574 -1.63 -23.88 30.55
N ILE A 575 -2.66 -23.19 30.04
CA ILE A 575 -2.88 -23.10 28.60
C ILE A 575 -1.78 -22.23 27.97
N PRO A 576 -1.13 -22.67 26.88
CA PRO A 576 -0.15 -21.85 26.19
C PRO A 576 -0.73 -20.53 25.70
N TRP A 577 0.05 -19.47 25.92
CA TRP A 577 -0.28 -18.08 25.58
C TRP A 577 -1.75 -17.72 25.86
N PRO A 578 -2.11 -17.51 27.14
CA PRO A 578 -3.48 -17.17 27.52
C PRO A 578 -4.01 -15.90 26.81
N GLN A 579 -3.13 -14.97 26.44
CA GLN A 579 -3.48 -13.72 25.75
C GLN A 579 -3.53 -13.84 24.21
N LEU A 580 -3.29 -15.04 23.65
CA LEU A 580 -3.33 -15.28 22.21
C LEU A 580 -4.74 -15.02 21.67
N HIS A 581 -4.86 -13.97 20.84
CA HIS A 581 -6.11 -13.57 20.21
C HIS A 581 -6.06 -13.69 18.68
N THR A 582 -4.87 -13.69 18.08
CA THR A 582 -4.68 -13.84 16.62
C THR A 582 -3.71 -14.97 16.32
N LEU A 583 -4.18 -15.93 15.51
CA LEU A 583 -3.39 -17.06 15.04
C LEU A 583 -3.34 -17.04 13.51
N SER A 584 -2.15 -17.08 12.94
CA SER A 584 -1.93 -17.11 11.48
C SER A 584 -1.23 -18.40 11.09
N LEU A 585 -1.79 -19.14 10.14
CA LEU A 585 -1.28 -20.45 9.75
C LEU A 585 -1.30 -20.63 8.22
N CYS A 586 -0.24 -21.20 7.65
CA CYS A 586 -0.28 -21.73 6.29
C CYS A 586 -0.76 -23.17 6.34
N VAL A 587 -2.01 -23.39 5.93
CA VAL A 587 -2.74 -24.62 6.25
C VAL A 587 -2.94 -25.49 5.01
N ASN A 588 -2.62 -26.80 5.12
CA ASN A 588 -3.07 -27.79 4.13
C ASN A 588 -4.55 -28.10 4.34
N LEU A 589 -5.32 -27.85 3.28
CA LEU A 589 -6.77 -27.79 3.24
C LEU A 589 -7.56 -29.04 3.61
N SER A 590 -6.91 -30.18 3.74
CA SER A 590 -7.61 -31.48 3.87
C SER A 590 -7.46 -32.15 5.23
N ILE A 591 -6.41 -31.84 6.00
CA ILE A 591 -6.07 -32.55 7.24
C ILE A 591 -6.34 -31.70 8.50
N SER A 592 -6.33 -30.37 8.34
CA SER A 592 -6.27 -29.39 9.43
C SER A 592 -7.61 -28.82 9.90
N GLU A 593 -8.68 -28.96 9.10
CA GLU A 593 -9.97 -28.32 9.39
C GLU A 593 -10.60 -28.78 10.73
N PRO A 594 -10.63 -30.09 11.05
CA PRO A 594 -11.14 -30.54 12.36
C PRO A 594 -10.30 -30.02 13.53
N LEU A 595 -8.97 -29.95 13.36
CA LEU A 595 -8.03 -29.47 14.38
C LEU A 595 -8.20 -27.96 14.63
N LEU A 596 -8.39 -27.16 13.57
CA LEU A 596 -8.66 -25.73 13.69
C LEU A 596 -9.95 -25.46 14.47
N PHE A 597 -11.01 -26.22 14.17
CA PHE A 597 -12.26 -26.12 14.89
C PHE A 597 -12.11 -26.52 16.35
N GLU A 598 -11.39 -27.61 16.63
CA GLU A 598 -11.13 -28.07 17.99
C GLU A 598 -10.36 -27.04 18.81
N VAL A 599 -9.30 -26.45 18.26
CA VAL A 599 -8.52 -25.40 18.94
C VAL A 599 -9.38 -24.19 19.27
N VAL A 600 -10.17 -23.68 18.32
CA VAL A 600 -11.04 -22.52 18.57
C VAL A 600 -12.06 -22.83 19.66
N LYS A 601 -12.69 -24.01 19.59
CA LYS A 601 -13.70 -24.45 20.55
C LYS A 601 -13.12 -24.66 21.96
N GLN A 602 -12.00 -25.38 22.08
CA GLN A 602 -11.38 -25.69 23.38
C GLN A 602 -10.87 -24.42 24.05
N ARG A 603 -10.18 -23.56 23.31
CA ARG A 603 -9.72 -22.27 23.85
C ARG A 603 -10.87 -21.41 24.34
N LYS A 604 -12.00 -21.39 23.63
CA LYS A 604 -13.23 -20.73 24.07
C LYS A 604 -13.81 -21.37 25.33
N ALA A 605 -13.84 -22.70 25.43
CA ALA A 605 -14.35 -23.43 26.59
C ALA A 605 -13.53 -23.19 27.87
N VAL A 606 -12.21 -23.05 27.75
CA VAL A 606 -11.29 -22.79 28.88
C VAL A 606 -11.21 -21.28 29.22
N GLY A 607 -11.88 -20.41 28.46
CA GLY A 607 -11.96 -18.96 28.74
C GLY A 607 -10.88 -18.10 28.09
N TYR A 608 -10.14 -18.62 27.11
CA TYR A 608 -9.06 -17.92 26.39
C TYR A 608 -9.28 -17.93 24.86
N PRO A 609 -10.41 -17.39 24.37
CA PRO A 609 -10.84 -17.53 22.98
C PRO A 609 -9.91 -16.82 21.99
N LEU A 610 -9.76 -17.42 20.80
CA LEU A 610 -9.19 -16.72 19.64
C LEU A 610 -10.23 -15.74 19.07
N THR A 611 -9.80 -14.53 18.71
CA THR A 611 -10.66 -13.52 18.07
C THR A 611 -10.51 -13.51 16.55
N LYS A 612 -9.32 -13.88 16.06
CA LYS A 612 -8.96 -13.84 14.65
C LYS A 612 -8.11 -15.06 14.28
N LEU A 613 -8.45 -15.69 13.16
CA LEU A 613 -7.69 -16.76 12.54
C LEU A 613 -7.37 -16.36 11.09
N ARG A 614 -6.08 -16.22 10.78
CA ARG A 614 -5.57 -15.89 9.45
C ARG A 614 -5.08 -17.18 8.78
N LEU A 615 -5.55 -17.45 7.56
CA LEU A 615 -5.19 -18.65 6.79
C LEU A 615 -4.38 -18.25 5.56
N GLY A 616 -3.10 -18.62 5.55
CA GLY A 616 -2.14 -18.26 4.50
C GLY A 616 -2.27 -19.18 3.29
N ARG A 617 -2.40 -18.64 2.06
CA ARG A 617 -2.56 -19.43 0.82
C ARG A 617 -2.13 -18.78 -0.49
N ARG A 618 -1.79 -19.67 -1.45
CA ARG A 618 -1.79 -19.51 -2.92
C ARG A 618 -3.13 -19.92 -3.60
N GLN A 619 -4.29 -19.81 -2.92
CA GLN A 619 -5.60 -20.23 -3.46
C GLN A 619 -6.69 -19.16 -3.24
N PRO A 620 -7.71 -19.06 -4.11
CA PRO A 620 -8.69 -17.98 -4.09
C PRO A 620 -9.56 -17.93 -2.83
N LEU A 621 -10.07 -16.74 -2.51
CA LEU A 621 -11.01 -16.45 -1.39
C LEU A 621 -12.20 -17.40 -1.29
N SER A 622 -12.57 -18.04 -2.41
CA SER A 622 -13.67 -19.00 -2.51
C SER A 622 -13.56 -20.14 -1.50
N VAL A 623 -12.37 -20.45 -0.99
CA VAL A 623 -12.22 -21.55 -0.04
C VAL A 623 -12.57 -21.18 1.41
N LEU A 624 -12.69 -19.89 1.76
CA LEU A 624 -13.28 -19.50 3.05
C LEU A 624 -14.72 -20.01 3.21
N SER A 625 -15.43 -20.25 2.10
CA SER A 625 -16.77 -20.85 2.09
C SER A 625 -16.81 -22.27 2.68
N ARG A 626 -15.67 -22.97 2.76
CA ARG A 626 -15.60 -24.30 3.39
C ARG A 626 -15.63 -24.20 4.92
N TYR A 627 -15.08 -23.12 5.48
CA TYR A 627 -14.95 -22.90 6.92
C TYR A 627 -16.14 -22.13 7.53
N THR A 628 -17.35 -22.32 7.01
CA THR A 628 -18.54 -21.54 7.41
C THR A 628 -18.90 -21.70 8.88
N ASP A 629 -18.68 -22.87 9.46
CA ASP A 629 -18.91 -23.09 10.89
C ASP A 629 -17.84 -22.42 11.76
N LEU A 630 -16.59 -22.45 11.31
CA LEU A 630 -15.49 -21.74 11.99
C LEU A 630 -15.69 -20.22 11.94
N ALA A 631 -16.21 -19.70 10.83
CA ALA A 631 -16.52 -18.28 10.64
C ALA A 631 -17.60 -17.74 11.60
N LYS A 632 -18.41 -18.62 12.21
CA LYS A 632 -19.38 -18.24 13.25
C LYS A 632 -18.71 -18.04 14.61
N GLU A 633 -17.57 -18.70 14.84
CA GLU A 633 -16.87 -18.73 16.13
C GLU A 633 -15.71 -17.73 16.19
N VAL A 634 -15.05 -17.44 15.05
CA VAL A 634 -13.86 -16.59 14.97
C VAL A 634 -13.83 -15.79 13.66
N ILE A 635 -13.20 -14.60 13.65
CA ILE A 635 -12.98 -13.83 12.42
C ILE A 635 -11.97 -14.57 11.54
N LEU A 636 -12.38 -14.93 10.32
CA LEU A 636 -11.53 -15.56 9.32
C LEU A 636 -10.98 -14.55 8.31
N GLU A 637 -9.68 -14.55 8.12
CA GLU A 637 -8.97 -13.76 7.11
C GLU A 637 -8.04 -14.65 6.30
N THR A 638 -7.76 -14.30 5.04
CA THR A 638 -6.69 -14.91 4.25
C THR A 638 -5.49 -13.99 4.17
N PHE A 639 -4.31 -14.55 4.03
CA PHE A 639 -3.11 -13.79 3.67
C PHE A 639 -2.33 -14.53 2.58
N VAL A 640 -1.59 -13.78 1.76
CA VAL A 640 -0.74 -14.34 0.68
C VAL A 640 0.70 -14.38 1.17
N GLU A 641 1.20 -13.24 1.63
CA GLU A 641 2.50 -13.08 2.30
C GLU A 641 2.28 -12.69 3.77
N PHE A 642 3.25 -12.98 4.64
CA PHE A 642 3.22 -12.43 5.99
C PHE A 642 3.75 -10.99 6.00
N ASP A 643 3.40 -10.22 7.03
CA ASP A 643 3.54 -8.76 7.05
C ASP A 643 4.98 -8.27 6.73
N GLY A 644 5.19 -7.79 5.49
CA GLY A 644 6.45 -7.25 4.94
C GLY A 644 6.87 -5.91 5.55
N TRP A 645 8.17 -5.62 5.64
CA TRP A 645 8.67 -4.38 6.24
C TRP A 645 9.15 -3.38 5.20
N PRO A 646 8.83 -2.08 5.35
CA PRO A 646 8.04 -1.47 6.44
C PRO A 646 6.51 -1.56 6.22
N ASN A 647 5.75 -1.79 7.32
CA ASN A 647 4.28 -1.93 7.38
C ASN A 647 3.45 -0.68 6.96
N ASN A 648 4.05 0.32 6.32
CA ASN A 648 3.41 1.62 6.03
C ASN A 648 2.97 1.76 4.56
N ASN A 649 2.28 0.76 3.97
CA ASN A 649 1.24 0.99 2.95
C ASN A 649 0.56 -0.35 2.54
N PRO A 650 -0.74 -0.59 2.82
CA PRO A 650 -1.40 -1.83 2.41
C PRO A 650 -1.73 -1.92 0.92
N ALA A 651 -1.43 -0.88 0.12
CA ALA A 651 -1.80 -0.84 -1.30
C ALA A 651 -0.64 -1.05 -2.29
N PHE A 652 0.63 -0.96 -1.86
CA PHE A 652 1.79 -0.89 -2.78
C PHE A 652 3.17 -1.31 -2.16
N ASN A 653 3.21 -2.15 -1.12
CA ASN A 653 4.47 -2.47 -0.39
C ASN A 653 4.80 -3.99 -0.34
N SER A 654 4.78 -4.70 -1.46
CA SER A 654 5.69 -5.85 -1.57
C SER A 654 7.08 -5.27 -1.84
N ASP A 655 8.03 -5.48 -0.92
CA ASP A 655 9.44 -5.20 -1.20
C ASP A 655 9.98 -6.40 -1.99
N PRO A 656 10.08 -6.32 -3.34
CA PRO A 656 10.40 -7.49 -4.16
C PRO A 656 11.79 -8.05 -3.88
N ASP A 657 12.64 -7.28 -3.20
CA ASP A 657 13.99 -7.69 -2.84
C ASP A 657 14.02 -8.38 -1.45
N ASP A 658 12.91 -8.41 -0.68
CA ASP A 658 12.84 -9.06 0.64
C ASP A 658 12.60 -10.58 0.60
N ILE A 659 12.97 -11.24 -0.51
CA ILE A 659 12.78 -12.69 -0.78
C ILE A 659 13.31 -13.63 0.30
N LEU A 660 14.25 -13.18 1.12
CA LEU A 660 14.89 -14.00 2.15
C LEU A 660 13.97 -14.25 3.33
N PHE A 661 12.89 -13.48 3.46
CA PHE A 661 11.87 -13.63 4.49
C PHE A 661 10.47 -13.64 3.86
N VAL A 662 10.30 -14.14 2.63
CA VAL A 662 8.97 -14.39 2.04
C VAL A 662 8.51 -15.80 2.38
#